data_AF-A0A0D2UT22-F1
#
_entry.id   AF-A0A0D2UT22-F1
#
_cell.length_a   1.000
_cell.length_b   1.000
_cell.length_c   1.000
_cell.angle_alpha   90.00
_cell.angle_beta   90.00
_cell.angle_gamma   90.00
#
_symmetry.space_group_name_H-M   'P 1'
#
loop_
_entity.id
_entity.type
_entity.pdbx_description
1 polymer ?
#
loop_
_entity_poly.entity_id
_entity_poly.type
_entity_poly.pdbx_seq_one_letter_code
_entity_poly.pdbx_strand_id
1 'polypeptide(L)'
;MSTAAAPRTEAQWMQRTREKLRPMMTNRGLETTGTKKDWVERLMVYDAEQQQQQPQQQPQQQKQNSASYAAVVSSSSAAALSSSSAATAAPSAAALLSTTAPPLATAAAPASSSSAPAVPSSSSAAAAQPPFVPPLQPAQGTTFTVSSADLDGLTVPDEIKALLDSHGKSVELLVRNSSSDLFQSLLTSKLSPRPHYLTGVGGVGKSSILLMMVVLAMRHNRAFFERLAAAPAPAPAPAPAPAPAPAPAPAPAPVNAPAATPFDGAIFLIYLPKTDAFIQQPPEVAASQLIGDLRIANRRLLSSGFLDEPAFRKLKAAFVEDDGPSLNQWGRINAALVGLESQSHRFRVLVLIDQWNSIIHYNALPDGHRFQLKADHPAQAFYKLDAAFGFSLFVAAVSSSFNMSADNALKGAQLSKSSVPIAPLTSTEAETLRAIWYYRNPPTNQPRLEVTAEQMQRLFLKVGGVARILQFYADSRYEKDSDTNFATLCVNYYDSRLNRLIEHYRPRENFKDLVQDLTTIFVHGRLSVHFADVWLQTGMVKRDPDDLTQLIPVSDLVRRAGITVFRAERGGFLHLIYAVATIRWHAIEAFFLLHLRDSTVLSGVSQSRARLRLATTVSDVHVLDRSVGAGNVKTYLQTHNNGKPFPANTLFIPGWSNHPVADAVLLTTRLNTTPALVFFQVSQQSYSNHASKIPELATSPLSNGTSVIDTYRELYGIHCDSAYQTPGIAQGQLPDCVKYVFATSDTSTRTSHSVFFMQASHLREMDPAGWENMTRSSP
;
A
#
# COMPACT_ATOMS: atom_id res chain seq x y z
N MET A 1 50.41 5.09 -3.95
CA MET A 1 50.15 4.20 -2.81
C MET A 1 49.83 5.06 -1.60
N SER A 2 48.59 5.01 -1.10
CA SER A 2 48.13 5.73 0.09
C SER A 2 48.06 4.72 1.24
N THR A 3 48.75 5.01 2.34
CA THR A 3 48.81 4.16 3.54
C THR A 3 47.45 4.17 4.24
N ALA A 4 46.70 3.08 4.10
CA ALA A 4 45.47 2.87 4.85
C ALA A 4 45.80 2.72 6.34
N ALA A 5 45.25 3.60 7.17
CA ALA A 5 45.32 3.48 8.63
C ALA A 5 44.56 2.24 9.09
N ALA A 6 45.10 1.53 10.09
CA ALA A 6 44.50 0.33 10.66
C ALA A 6 43.06 0.58 11.18
N PRO A 7 42.17 -0.41 11.10
CA PRO A 7 40.81 -0.32 11.64
C PRO A 7 40.85 -0.07 13.16
N ARG A 8 39.99 0.83 13.63
CA ARG A 8 39.89 1.22 15.04
C ARG A 8 39.18 0.14 15.86
N THR A 9 39.61 -0.06 17.10
CA THR A 9 39.02 -1.04 18.03
C THR A 9 37.72 -0.54 18.64
N GLU A 10 36.89 -1.45 19.13
CA GLU A 10 35.61 -1.16 19.81
C GLU A 10 35.76 -0.13 20.95
N ALA A 11 36.79 -0.27 21.79
CA ALA A 11 37.07 0.68 22.87
C ALA A 11 37.37 2.11 22.37
N GLN A 12 38.01 2.26 21.20
CA GLN A 12 38.29 3.57 20.60
C GLN A 12 37.03 4.22 20.00
N TRP A 13 36.03 3.42 19.63
CA TRP A 13 34.73 3.91 19.19
C TRP A 13 33.84 4.33 20.38
N MET A 14 33.94 3.61 21.49
CA MET A 14 33.18 3.87 22.73
C MET A 14 33.52 5.21 23.40
N GLN A 15 34.62 5.88 23.03
CA GLN A 15 35.03 7.18 23.59
C GLN A 15 34.52 8.42 22.80
N ARG A 16 33.69 8.24 21.76
CA ARG A 16 33.29 9.36 20.87
C ARG A 16 31.89 9.89 21.20
N THR A 17 31.75 11.22 21.23
CA THR A 17 30.48 11.93 21.44
C THR A 17 29.59 11.93 20.19
N ARG A 18 28.27 12.14 20.37
CA ARG A 18 27.24 12.19 19.31
C ARG A 18 27.61 13.09 18.12
N GLU A 19 28.21 14.25 18.39
CA GLU A 19 28.64 15.23 17.38
C GLU A 19 29.76 14.69 16.48
N LYS A 20 30.58 13.78 16.98
CA LYS A 20 31.67 13.13 16.23
C LYS A 20 31.19 11.90 15.46
N LEU A 21 30.13 11.23 15.91
CA LEU A 21 29.55 10.06 15.24
C LEU A 21 28.72 10.45 14.00
N ARG A 22 27.94 11.54 14.09
CA ARG A 22 27.02 11.99 13.03
C ARG A 22 27.69 12.24 11.65
N PRO A 23 28.85 12.92 11.54
CA PRO A 23 29.53 13.13 10.25
C PRO A 23 30.19 11.86 9.69
N MET A 24 30.54 10.91 10.56
CA MET A 24 31.18 9.66 10.15
C MET A 24 30.19 8.66 9.54
N MET A 25 28.90 8.76 9.91
CA MET A 25 27.81 7.98 9.30
C MET A 25 27.39 8.49 7.91
N THR A 26 27.60 9.78 7.62
CA THR A 26 27.24 10.38 6.33
C THR A 26 28.34 10.31 5.28
N ASN A 27 29.63 10.24 5.68
CA ASN A 27 30.76 10.31 4.73
C ASN A 27 31.39 8.96 4.35
N ARG A 28 30.98 7.84 4.94
CA ARG A 28 31.42 6.51 4.50
C ARG A 28 30.22 5.58 4.40
N GLY A 29 29.96 5.06 3.20
CA GLY A 29 29.16 3.86 3.04
C GLY A 29 29.82 2.75 3.85
N LEU A 30 29.25 2.45 5.02
CA LEU A 30 29.77 1.44 5.93
C LEU A 30 29.32 0.06 5.43
N GLU A 31 30.16 -0.53 4.59
CA GLU A 31 30.18 -1.97 4.37
C GLU A 31 30.87 -2.61 5.58
N THR A 32 30.13 -2.95 6.63
CA THR A 32 30.47 -4.04 7.57
C THR A 32 29.29 -4.36 8.48
N THR A 33 29.17 -5.65 8.79
CA THR A 33 28.05 -6.36 9.43
C THR A 33 27.75 -5.94 10.88
N GLY A 34 26.51 -6.23 11.32
CA GLY A 34 26.09 -6.29 12.72
C GLY A 34 25.85 -4.97 13.44
N THR A 35 26.62 -3.93 13.14
CA THR A 35 26.63 -2.71 13.98
C THR A 35 25.41 -1.81 13.79
N LYS A 36 24.86 -1.68 12.57
CA LYS A 36 23.80 -0.69 12.28
C LYS A 36 22.49 -0.91 13.07
N LYS A 37 22.12 -2.17 13.34
CA LYS A 37 20.90 -2.51 14.11
C LYS A 37 21.06 -2.13 15.59
N ASP A 38 22.18 -2.52 16.20
CA ASP A 38 22.52 -2.16 17.57
C ASP A 38 22.61 -0.64 17.75
N TRP A 39 23.09 0.10 16.74
CA TRP A 39 23.12 1.56 16.76
C TRP A 39 21.73 2.18 16.70
N VAL A 40 20.81 1.64 15.90
CA VAL A 40 19.41 2.10 15.83
C VAL A 40 18.69 1.81 17.15
N GLU A 41 18.82 0.60 17.69
CA GLU A 41 18.24 0.24 19.00
C GLU A 41 18.78 1.15 20.12
N ARG A 42 20.09 1.46 20.13
CA ARG A 42 20.69 2.37 21.12
C ARG A 42 20.25 3.83 20.96
N LEU A 43 20.06 4.32 19.72
CA LEU A 43 19.50 5.65 19.46
C LEU A 43 18.05 5.73 19.95
N MET A 44 17.26 4.67 19.77
CA MET A 44 15.88 4.60 20.27
C MET A 44 15.81 4.55 21.80
N VAL A 45 16.69 3.81 22.47
CA VAL A 45 16.76 3.79 23.94
C VAL A 45 17.15 5.17 24.49
N TYR A 46 18.14 5.84 23.90
CA TYR A 46 18.55 7.18 24.32
C TYR A 46 17.46 8.24 24.12
N ASP A 47 16.77 8.22 22.97
CA ASP A 47 15.65 9.15 22.72
C ASP A 47 14.48 8.89 23.68
N ALA A 48 14.24 7.63 24.07
CA ALA A 48 13.26 7.27 25.09
C ALA A 48 13.67 7.75 26.50
N GLU A 49 14.96 7.64 26.86
CA GLU A 49 15.49 8.16 28.13
C GLU A 49 15.42 9.68 28.22
N GLN A 50 15.65 10.40 27.12
CA GLN A 50 15.51 11.87 27.07
C GLN A 50 14.06 12.34 27.20
N GLN A 51 13.09 11.56 26.69
CA GLN A 51 11.66 11.82 26.91
C GLN A 51 11.24 11.61 28.36
N GLN A 52 11.90 10.71 29.10
CA GLN A 52 11.67 10.51 30.53
C GLN A 52 12.34 11.58 31.41
N GLN A 53 13.40 12.23 30.91
CA GLN A 53 14.16 13.23 31.67
C GLN A 53 13.71 14.69 31.45
N GLN A 54 12.71 14.97 30.59
CA GLN A 54 12.13 16.30 30.51
C GLN A 54 11.25 16.58 31.75
N PRO A 55 11.61 17.53 32.63
CA PRO A 55 10.73 17.92 33.73
C PRO A 55 9.47 18.57 33.16
N GLN A 56 8.30 18.17 33.67
CA GLN A 56 7.02 18.85 33.44
C GLN A 56 7.16 20.34 33.78
N GLN A 57 7.38 21.19 32.77
CA GLN A 57 7.21 22.63 32.93
C GLN A 57 5.70 22.93 32.86
N GLN A 58 5.16 23.37 34.01
CA GLN A 58 3.78 23.83 34.14
C GLN A 58 3.50 25.09 33.28
N PRO A 59 2.27 25.28 32.78
CA PRO A 59 1.90 26.40 31.92
C PRO A 59 1.52 27.64 32.76
N GLN A 60 2.46 28.56 32.96
CA GLN A 60 2.15 29.90 33.50
C GLN A 60 2.46 31.08 32.57
N GLN A 61 2.98 30.84 31.35
CA GLN A 61 3.32 31.91 30.41
C GLN A 61 2.37 32.09 29.22
N GLN A 62 1.16 31.52 29.28
CA GLN A 62 0.15 31.66 28.21
C GLN A 62 -1.04 32.56 28.59
N LYS A 63 -0.98 33.27 29.73
CA LYS A 63 -2.04 34.19 30.19
C LYS A 63 -1.76 35.67 29.96
N GLN A 64 -0.60 36.05 29.39
CA GLN A 64 -0.27 37.46 29.10
C GLN A 64 -0.33 37.85 27.62
N ASN A 65 -0.43 36.90 26.69
CA ASN A 65 -0.46 37.19 25.24
C ASN A 65 -1.86 37.17 24.60
N SER A 66 -2.93 37.02 25.39
CA SER A 66 -4.32 36.97 24.88
C SER A 66 -5.11 38.28 25.05
N ALA A 67 -4.48 39.34 25.56
CA ALA A 67 -5.14 40.62 25.83
C ALA A 67 -4.99 41.69 24.72
N SER A 68 -4.26 41.40 23.63
CA SER A 68 -3.93 42.40 22.61
C SER A 68 -4.61 42.22 21.24
N TYR A 69 -5.59 41.33 21.10
CA TYR A 69 -6.25 41.06 19.81
C TYR A 69 -7.79 41.23 19.77
N ALA A 70 -8.40 41.76 20.84
CA ALA A 70 -9.87 41.91 20.93
C ALA A 70 -10.40 43.32 20.65
N ALA A 71 -9.58 44.25 20.14
CA ALA A 71 -10.04 45.56 19.72
C ALA A 71 -9.62 45.79 18.27
N VAL A 72 -10.61 45.92 17.38
CA VAL A 72 -10.59 46.32 15.96
C VAL A 72 -11.19 45.22 15.07
N VAL A 73 -12.48 44.90 15.25
CA VAL A 73 -13.39 44.52 14.15
C VAL A 73 -14.81 44.86 14.59
N SER A 74 -15.26 46.09 14.32
CA SER A 74 -16.69 46.47 14.36
C SER A 74 -16.88 47.74 13.55
N SER A 75 -17.01 47.60 12.23
CA SER A 75 -17.70 48.57 11.39
C SER A 75 -17.79 48.09 9.94
N SER A 76 -18.97 48.28 9.35
CA SER A 76 -19.25 48.43 7.91
C SER A 76 -19.80 47.22 7.17
N SER A 77 -21.11 47.05 7.29
CA SER A 77 -21.99 46.50 6.26
C SER A 77 -22.36 47.56 5.21
N ALA A 78 -22.56 47.09 3.97
CA ALA A 78 -23.53 47.54 2.95
C ALA A 78 -23.02 48.22 1.65
N ALA A 79 -23.69 47.79 0.56
CA ALA A 79 -23.99 48.44 -0.72
C ALA A 79 -23.07 48.23 -1.96
N ALA A 80 -23.47 47.26 -2.79
CA ALA A 80 -24.04 47.41 -4.15
C ALA A 80 -23.28 48.11 -5.31
N LEU A 81 -23.18 47.32 -6.41
CA LEU A 81 -23.52 47.63 -7.83
C LEU A 81 -22.56 48.43 -8.76
N SER A 82 -22.19 47.73 -9.85
CA SER A 82 -22.19 48.15 -11.29
C SER A 82 -20.95 48.74 -11.99
N SER A 83 -20.58 48.05 -13.09
CA SER A 83 -20.08 48.54 -14.42
C SER A 83 -18.76 49.34 -14.48
N SER A 84 -17.90 49.35 -15.51
CA SER A 84 -17.67 48.64 -16.78
C SER A 84 -16.38 49.24 -17.41
N SER A 85 -15.79 48.54 -18.39
CA SER A 85 -14.96 49.03 -19.52
C SER A 85 -13.51 49.52 -19.33
N ALA A 86 -12.61 48.70 -19.89
CA ALA A 86 -11.72 48.98 -21.04
C ALA A 86 -10.35 49.70 -20.90
N ALA A 87 -9.36 48.99 -21.47
CA ALA A 87 -8.33 49.43 -22.44
C ALA A 87 -6.91 49.84 -21.98
N THR A 88 -5.95 49.08 -22.55
CA THR A 88 -4.66 49.49 -23.17
C THR A 88 -3.54 50.13 -22.33
N ALA A 89 -2.38 49.48 -22.26
CA ALA A 89 -1.22 49.75 -23.12
C ALA A 89 0.10 49.22 -22.50
N ALA A 90 0.84 48.41 -23.26
CA ALA A 90 2.30 48.28 -23.14
C ALA A 90 2.96 49.41 -23.96
N PRO A 91 4.26 49.72 -23.77
CA PRO A 91 5.24 49.18 -24.74
C PRO A 91 6.69 48.92 -24.22
N SER A 92 7.32 47.94 -24.88
CA SER A 92 8.68 47.89 -25.50
C SER A 92 9.96 48.27 -24.72
N ALA A 93 11.01 47.42 -24.64
CA ALA A 93 12.06 47.10 -25.64
C ALA A 93 13.04 48.28 -25.88
N ALA A 94 14.37 48.21 -26.03
CA ALA A 94 15.38 47.15 -26.19
C ALA A 94 16.80 47.78 -26.07
N ALA A 95 17.83 46.94 -26.23
CA ALA A 95 19.21 47.22 -26.73
C ALA A 95 20.27 47.71 -25.72
N LEU A 96 21.58 47.38 -25.80
CA LEU A 96 22.45 46.35 -26.41
C LEU A 96 23.91 46.80 -26.06
N LEU A 97 24.85 45.84 -25.84
CA LEU A 97 26.32 45.90 -26.08
C LEU A 97 27.16 46.93 -25.25
N SER A 98 28.45 46.76 -24.91
CA SER A 98 29.52 45.81 -25.18
C SER A 98 30.78 46.22 -24.34
N THR A 99 31.67 45.25 -24.07
CA THR A 99 33.15 45.34 -23.88
C THR A 99 33.80 46.24 -22.82
N THR A 100 34.63 45.66 -21.94
CA THR A 100 36.12 45.76 -21.96
C THR A 100 36.75 45.12 -20.70
N ALA A 101 37.86 44.38 -20.88
CA ALA A 101 38.87 44.05 -19.84
C ALA A 101 39.98 45.16 -19.85
N PRO A 102 41.11 45.14 -19.10
CA PRO A 102 41.72 44.17 -18.15
C PRO A 102 42.39 44.94 -16.93
N PRO A 103 43.58 44.64 -16.33
CA PRO A 103 44.40 43.41 -16.14
C PRO A 103 45.06 43.20 -14.72
N LEU A 104 45.75 42.04 -14.58
CA LEU A 104 47.06 41.74 -13.96
C LEU A 104 47.39 42.03 -12.47
N ALA A 105 47.80 40.96 -11.74
CA ALA A 105 48.91 40.98 -10.79
C ALA A 105 49.59 39.60 -10.65
N THR A 106 50.92 39.63 -10.71
CA THR A 106 51.92 38.55 -10.63
C THR A 106 52.41 38.31 -9.20
N ALA A 107 52.72 37.07 -8.82
CA ALA A 107 53.81 36.73 -7.88
C ALA A 107 54.21 35.25 -8.00
N ALA A 108 55.51 34.99 -7.92
CA ALA A 108 56.16 33.72 -8.23
C ALA A 108 56.96 33.15 -7.04
N ALA A 109 57.06 31.80 -7.02
CA ALA A 109 58.17 30.93 -6.58
C ALA A 109 58.44 30.72 -5.05
N PRO A 110 59.18 29.65 -4.65
CA PRO A 110 59.79 28.56 -5.43
C PRO A 110 59.50 27.11 -4.94
N ALA A 111 59.87 26.17 -5.81
CA ALA A 111 59.93 24.72 -5.60
C ALA A 111 61.18 24.28 -4.82
N SER A 112 61.09 23.11 -4.17
CA SER A 112 62.25 22.32 -3.73
C SER A 112 62.05 20.85 -4.10
N SER A 113 63.03 20.32 -4.81
CA SER A 113 63.18 18.95 -5.29
C SER A 113 64.02 18.13 -4.31
N SER A 114 63.64 16.89 -4.05
CA SER A 114 64.60 15.86 -3.63
C SER A 114 64.17 14.50 -4.15
N SER A 115 65.09 13.86 -4.85
CA SER A 115 64.98 12.56 -5.49
C SER A 115 65.99 11.62 -4.82
N ALA A 116 65.56 10.41 -4.46
CA ALA A 116 66.44 9.29 -4.14
C ALA A 116 65.80 7.98 -4.64
N PRO A 117 66.57 7.05 -5.23
CA PRO A 117 66.05 5.86 -5.92
C PRO A 117 65.95 4.66 -4.96
N ALA A 118 64.91 3.84 -5.13
CA ALA A 118 64.79 2.54 -4.45
C ALA A 118 64.63 1.41 -5.49
N VAL A 119 65.46 0.38 -5.30
CA VAL A 119 65.60 -0.87 -6.08
C VAL A 119 64.37 -1.78 -5.91
N PRO A 120 63.91 -2.52 -6.93
CA PRO A 120 62.80 -3.45 -6.78
C PRO A 120 63.29 -4.87 -6.44
N SER A 121 62.74 -5.43 -5.35
CA SER A 121 62.91 -6.84 -4.98
C SER A 121 61.69 -7.63 -5.43
N SER A 122 61.91 -8.61 -6.31
CA SER A 122 60.91 -9.52 -6.88
C SER A 122 60.70 -10.75 -5.99
N SER A 123 59.47 -10.95 -5.49
CA SER A 123 58.94 -12.27 -5.13
C SER A 123 57.42 -12.18 -4.95
N SER A 124 56.66 -12.49 -6.00
CA SER A 124 55.20 -12.63 -5.92
C SER A 124 54.83 -14.10 -5.82
N ALA A 125 54.61 -14.58 -4.60
CA ALA A 125 53.85 -15.81 -4.38
C ALA A 125 52.40 -15.54 -4.81
N ALA A 126 51.83 -16.43 -5.64
CA ALA A 126 50.45 -16.33 -6.10
C ALA A 126 49.49 -16.43 -4.90
N ALA A 127 48.93 -15.29 -4.50
CA ALA A 127 47.88 -15.25 -3.49
C ALA A 127 46.62 -15.91 -4.06
N ALA A 128 46.17 -17.00 -3.43
CA ALA A 128 44.89 -17.61 -3.74
C ALA A 128 43.77 -16.56 -3.61
N GLN A 129 42.87 -16.48 -4.60
CA GLN A 129 41.73 -15.58 -4.52
C GLN A 129 40.86 -15.95 -3.30
N PRO A 130 40.40 -14.95 -2.52
CA PRO A 130 39.52 -15.22 -1.38
C PRO A 130 38.22 -15.88 -1.86
N PRO A 131 37.66 -16.85 -1.10
CA PRO A 131 36.42 -17.51 -1.47
C PRO A 131 35.27 -16.50 -1.55
N PHE A 132 34.41 -16.67 -2.56
CA PHE A 132 33.22 -15.85 -2.76
C PHE A 132 32.32 -15.93 -1.53
N VAL A 133 32.08 -14.78 -0.89
CA VAL A 133 31.00 -14.61 0.07
C VAL A 133 29.80 -14.13 -0.74
N PRO A 134 28.76 -14.95 -0.96
CA PRO A 134 27.54 -14.47 -1.60
C PRO A 134 27.05 -13.20 -0.91
N PRO A 135 26.46 -12.23 -1.65
CA PRO A 135 25.92 -11.02 -1.04
C PRO A 135 25.01 -11.45 0.11
N LEU A 136 25.42 -11.10 1.32
CA LEU A 136 24.75 -11.50 2.56
C LEU A 136 23.27 -11.19 2.44
N GLN A 137 22.42 -12.17 2.77
CA GLN A 137 20.99 -11.96 2.85
C GLN A 137 20.73 -10.77 3.78
N PRO A 138 20.07 -9.71 3.31
CA PRO A 138 19.63 -8.67 4.21
C PRO A 138 18.62 -9.29 5.18
N ALA A 139 18.79 -9.07 6.49
CA ALA A 139 17.85 -9.57 7.48
C ALA A 139 16.45 -9.01 7.22
N GLN A 140 15.40 -9.72 7.66
CA GLN A 140 14.04 -9.21 7.54
C GLN A 140 13.92 -7.83 8.21
N GLY A 141 13.23 -6.90 7.54
CA GLY A 141 13.09 -5.53 8.04
C GLY A 141 14.35 -4.68 7.88
N THR A 142 15.26 -5.03 6.96
CA THR A 142 16.32 -4.12 6.52
C THR A 142 15.94 -3.37 5.24
N THR A 143 16.84 -2.52 4.77
CA THR A 143 16.67 -1.76 3.52
C THR A 143 17.47 -2.39 2.38
N PHE A 144 17.01 -2.16 1.14
CA PHE A 144 17.65 -2.54 -0.11
C PHE A 144 17.81 -1.31 -0.98
N THR A 145 19.03 -0.86 -1.18
CA THR A 145 19.29 0.32 -2.02
C THR A 145 19.27 -0.08 -3.49
N VAL A 146 18.47 0.61 -4.29
CA VAL A 146 18.46 0.56 -5.75
C VAL A 146 18.98 1.88 -6.27
N SER A 147 20.03 1.86 -7.11
CA SER A 147 20.56 3.06 -7.75
C SER A 147 20.06 3.17 -9.19
N SER A 148 20.07 4.39 -9.74
CA SER A 148 19.82 4.64 -11.16
C SER A 148 20.82 3.90 -12.06
N ALA A 149 22.04 3.65 -11.57
CA ALA A 149 23.04 2.86 -12.27
C ALA A 149 22.69 1.37 -12.32
N ASP A 150 22.00 0.85 -11.30
CA ASP A 150 21.48 -0.52 -11.34
C ASP A 150 20.32 -0.65 -12.36
N LEU A 151 19.60 0.44 -12.63
CA LEU A 151 18.41 0.45 -13.50
C LEU A 151 18.66 1.07 -14.88
N ASP A 152 19.93 1.31 -15.25
CA ASP A 152 20.25 2.04 -16.48
C ASP A 152 19.66 1.36 -17.73
N GLY A 153 18.81 2.11 -18.44
CA GLY A 153 18.06 1.66 -19.61
C GLY A 153 16.90 0.70 -19.34
N LEU A 154 16.71 0.19 -18.12
CA LEU A 154 15.61 -0.72 -17.83
C LEU A 154 14.27 0.02 -17.71
N THR A 155 13.22 -0.59 -18.25
CA THR A 155 11.85 -0.20 -17.92
C THR A 155 11.58 -0.55 -16.46
N VAL A 156 11.18 0.44 -15.66
CA VAL A 156 10.88 0.29 -14.23
C VAL A 156 9.41 0.63 -13.96
N PRO A 157 8.80 0.11 -12.87
CA PRO A 157 7.47 0.53 -12.45
C PRO A 157 7.41 2.05 -12.23
N ASP A 158 6.29 2.68 -12.61
CA ASP A 158 6.16 4.15 -12.58
C ASP A 158 6.33 4.72 -11.17
N GLU A 159 5.91 3.97 -10.16
CA GLU A 159 6.09 4.35 -8.76
C GLU A 159 7.56 4.44 -8.37
N ILE A 160 8.39 3.51 -8.85
CA ILE A 160 9.82 3.51 -8.55
C ILE A 160 10.53 4.62 -9.31
N LYS A 161 10.11 4.86 -10.57
CA LYS A 161 10.60 5.98 -11.35
C LYS A 161 10.30 7.31 -10.65
N ALA A 162 9.06 7.52 -10.22
CA ALA A 162 8.66 8.71 -9.47
C ALA A 162 9.47 8.89 -8.18
N LEU A 163 9.79 7.81 -7.47
CA LEU A 163 10.65 7.86 -6.29
C LEU A 163 12.10 8.25 -6.63
N LEU A 164 12.69 7.73 -7.71
CA LEU A 164 14.03 8.10 -8.16
C LEU A 164 14.07 9.58 -8.60
N ASP A 165 13.07 10.00 -9.38
CA ASP A 165 12.95 11.38 -9.85
C ASP A 165 12.82 12.36 -8.66
N SER A 166 12.09 11.98 -7.61
CA SER A 166 11.82 12.83 -6.44
C SER A 166 12.93 12.82 -5.39
N HIS A 167 13.66 11.72 -5.23
CA HIS A 167 14.59 11.50 -4.11
C HIS A 167 16.05 11.29 -4.53
N GLY A 168 16.34 11.34 -5.83
CA GLY A 168 17.68 11.33 -6.41
C GLY A 168 18.12 9.99 -7.00
N LYS A 169 19.42 9.84 -7.23
CA LYS A 169 20.01 8.71 -7.97
C LYS A 169 19.90 7.34 -7.28
N SER A 170 19.34 7.26 -6.08
CA SER A 170 19.14 5.99 -5.39
C SER A 170 17.94 6.05 -4.45
N VAL A 171 17.22 4.93 -4.36
CA VAL A 171 16.07 4.77 -3.47
C VAL A 171 16.30 3.54 -2.59
N GLU A 172 16.02 3.69 -1.29
CA GLU A 172 15.94 2.57 -0.36
C GLU A 172 14.55 1.93 -0.40
N LEU A 173 14.51 0.63 -0.65
CA LEU A 173 13.32 -0.21 -0.63
C LEU A 173 13.33 -1.09 0.62
N LEU A 174 12.14 -1.48 1.09
CA LEU A 174 12.00 -2.39 2.22
C LEU A 174 12.27 -3.84 1.80
N VAL A 175 13.21 -4.52 2.45
CA VAL A 175 13.47 -5.95 2.17
C VAL A 175 12.35 -6.81 2.72
N ARG A 176 11.84 -7.69 1.87
CA ARG A 176 10.84 -8.71 2.18
C ARG A 176 11.49 -10.09 2.02
N ASN A 177 11.23 -11.04 2.92
CA ASN A 177 11.87 -12.37 2.91
C ASN A 177 11.78 -13.06 1.54
N SER A 178 10.63 -12.92 0.88
CA SER A 178 10.36 -13.56 -0.41
C SER A 178 11.38 -13.23 -1.51
N SER A 179 11.92 -12.01 -1.60
CA SER A 179 12.85 -11.68 -2.69
C SER A 179 14.19 -12.40 -2.54
N SER A 180 14.74 -12.41 -1.32
CA SER A 180 16.03 -13.04 -1.01
C SER A 180 15.94 -14.56 -1.08
N ASP A 181 14.85 -15.14 -0.58
CA ASP A 181 14.63 -16.59 -0.58
C ASP A 181 14.46 -17.12 -2.01
N LEU A 182 13.68 -16.43 -2.84
CA LEU A 182 13.50 -16.79 -4.25
C LEU A 182 14.80 -16.68 -5.03
N PHE A 183 15.56 -15.60 -4.83
CA PHE A 183 16.85 -15.44 -5.51
C PHE A 183 17.89 -16.47 -5.04
N GLN A 184 17.92 -16.81 -3.74
CA GLN A 184 18.78 -17.88 -3.25
C GLN A 184 18.37 -19.25 -3.77
N SER A 185 17.06 -19.52 -3.91
CA SER A 185 16.56 -20.72 -4.59
C SER A 185 17.10 -20.81 -6.02
N LEU A 186 17.09 -19.70 -6.76
CA LEU A 186 17.71 -19.63 -8.09
C LEU A 186 19.21 -19.94 -8.04
N LEU A 187 19.97 -19.51 -7.04
CA LEU A 187 21.43 -19.73 -6.99
C LEU A 187 21.81 -21.12 -6.47
N THR A 188 21.00 -21.72 -5.61
CA THR A 188 21.37 -22.96 -4.89
C THR A 188 20.71 -24.21 -5.46
N SER A 189 19.59 -24.06 -6.19
CA SER A 189 18.87 -25.22 -6.70
C SER A 189 19.69 -25.99 -7.73
N LYS A 190 19.70 -27.32 -7.57
CA LYS A 190 20.28 -28.29 -8.52
C LYS A 190 19.30 -28.75 -9.59
N LEU A 191 18.05 -28.26 -9.56
CA LEU A 191 16.96 -28.55 -10.49
C LEU A 191 16.27 -27.24 -10.87
N SER A 192 15.50 -27.25 -11.95
CA SER A 192 14.59 -26.13 -12.25
C SER A 192 13.65 -25.93 -11.06
N PRO A 193 13.70 -24.80 -10.33
CA PRO A 193 12.71 -24.53 -9.33
C PRO A 193 11.32 -24.48 -9.97
N ARG A 194 10.29 -24.84 -9.20
CA ARG A 194 8.92 -24.66 -9.69
C ARG A 194 8.66 -23.17 -9.95
N PRO A 195 7.78 -22.83 -10.91
CA PRO A 195 7.30 -21.47 -11.05
C PRO A 195 6.76 -20.93 -9.72
N HIS A 196 6.95 -19.65 -9.45
CA HIS A 196 6.42 -18.97 -8.26
C HIS A 196 5.47 -17.85 -8.67
N TYR A 197 4.25 -17.85 -8.14
CA TYR A 197 3.27 -16.82 -8.41
C TYR A 197 3.06 -15.97 -7.16
N LEU A 198 3.55 -14.73 -7.16
CA LEU A 198 3.37 -13.80 -6.05
C LEU A 198 1.89 -13.36 -6.03
N THR A 199 1.19 -13.73 -4.96
CA THR A 199 -0.22 -13.38 -4.75
C THR A 199 -0.37 -12.46 -3.55
N GLY A 200 -1.55 -11.90 -3.34
CA GLY A 200 -1.85 -11.03 -2.21
C GLY A 200 -2.53 -9.75 -2.63
N VAL A 201 -2.96 -8.98 -1.63
CA VAL A 201 -3.79 -7.79 -1.86
C VAL A 201 -3.03 -6.72 -2.67
N GLY A 202 -3.75 -5.76 -3.23
CA GLY A 202 -3.16 -4.68 -4.00
C GLY A 202 -2.21 -3.86 -3.15
N GLY A 203 -1.09 -3.44 -3.75
CA GLY A 203 -0.16 -2.53 -3.09
C GLY A 203 0.69 -3.14 -1.97
N VAL A 204 0.76 -4.47 -1.82
CA VAL A 204 1.65 -5.13 -0.84
C VAL A 204 3.13 -5.21 -1.25
N GLY A 205 3.50 -4.68 -2.43
CA GLY A 205 4.90 -4.64 -2.88
C GLY A 205 5.36 -5.82 -3.74
N LYS A 206 4.45 -6.53 -4.42
CA LYS A 206 4.80 -7.62 -5.36
C LYS A 206 5.75 -7.14 -6.47
N SER A 207 5.45 -6.00 -7.10
CA SER A 207 6.29 -5.39 -8.14
C SER A 207 7.67 -4.98 -7.60
N SER A 208 7.73 -4.49 -6.35
CA SER A 208 8.99 -4.16 -5.67
C SER A 208 9.84 -5.40 -5.41
N ILE A 209 9.23 -6.55 -5.07
CA ILE A 209 9.92 -7.84 -4.93
C ILE A 209 10.53 -8.27 -6.27
N LEU A 210 9.78 -8.20 -7.37
CA LEU A 210 10.31 -8.52 -8.71
C LEU A 210 11.47 -7.59 -9.08
N LEU A 211 11.34 -6.29 -8.83
CA LEU A 211 12.41 -5.33 -9.09
C LEU A 211 13.67 -5.62 -8.25
N MET A 212 13.54 -6.01 -6.99
CA MET A 212 14.68 -6.43 -6.17
C MET A 212 15.38 -7.66 -6.77
N MET A 213 14.64 -8.58 -7.36
CA MET A 213 15.23 -9.74 -8.05
C MET A 213 15.97 -9.35 -9.32
N VAL A 214 15.44 -8.39 -10.12
CA VAL A 214 16.17 -7.77 -11.24
C VAL A 214 17.48 -7.15 -10.74
N VAL A 215 17.35 -6.32 -9.70
CA VAL A 215 18.36 -5.89 -8.73
C VAL A 215 19.57 -6.80 -8.62
N LEU A 216 19.27 -7.91 -7.92
CA LEU A 216 20.18 -8.95 -7.53
C LEU A 216 20.78 -9.69 -8.72
N ALA A 217 19.99 -9.99 -9.76
CA ALA A 217 20.48 -10.66 -10.96
C ALA A 217 21.51 -9.83 -11.72
N MET A 218 21.28 -8.52 -11.86
CA MET A 218 22.23 -7.62 -12.54
C MET A 218 23.52 -7.46 -11.75
N ARG A 219 23.42 -7.31 -10.42
CA ARG A 219 24.60 -7.23 -9.55
C ARG A 219 25.41 -8.53 -9.56
N HIS A 220 24.72 -9.68 -9.55
CA HIS A 220 25.34 -10.99 -9.70
C HIS A 220 26.11 -11.11 -11.03
N ASN A 221 25.46 -10.78 -12.15
CA ASN A 221 26.10 -10.79 -13.46
C ASN A 221 27.31 -9.86 -13.53
N ARG A 222 27.19 -8.65 -12.96
CA ARG A 222 28.31 -7.71 -12.87
C ARG A 222 29.51 -8.33 -12.15
N ALA A 223 29.29 -8.90 -10.96
CA ALA A 223 30.35 -9.53 -10.19
C ALA A 223 30.94 -10.77 -10.88
N PHE A 224 30.10 -11.56 -11.58
CA PHE A 224 30.56 -12.69 -12.39
C PHE A 224 31.48 -12.25 -13.53
N PHE A 225 31.09 -11.26 -14.33
CA PHE A 225 31.91 -10.79 -15.44
C PHE A 225 33.16 -10.05 -15.00
N GLU A 226 33.12 -9.32 -13.88
CA GLU A 226 34.32 -8.71 -13.29
C GLU A 226 35.34 -9.77 -12.87
N ARG A 227 34.88 -10.90 -12.30
CA ARG A 227 35.76 -12.04 -11.98
C ARG A 227 36.29 -12.74 -13.22
N LEU A 228 35.44 -12.93 -14.23
CA LEU A 228 35.86 -13.53 -15.51
C LEU A 228 36.93 -12.67 -16.21
N ALA A 229 36.80 -11.34 -16.14
CA ALA A 229 37.78 -10.41 -16.70
C ALA A 229 39.08 -10.32 -15.86
N ALA A 230 38.98 -10.53 -14.54
CA ALA A 230 40.12 -10.52 -13.63
C ALA A 230 40.87 -11.87 -13.57
N ALA A 231 40.34 -12.93 -14.17
CA ALA A 231 40.99 -14.23 -14.20
C ALA A 231 42.33 -14.11 -14.97
N PRO A 232 43.48 -14.41 -14.33
CA PRO A 232 44.78 -14.30 -14.98
C PRO A 232 44.80 -15.21 -16.21
N ALA A 233 45.40 -14.73 -17.31
CA ALA A 233 45.61 -15.55 -18.48
C ALA A 233 46.31 -16.86 -18.06
N PRO A 234 45.85 -18.03 -18.56
CA PRO A 234 46.43 -19.30 -18.16
C PRO A 234 47.95 -19.24 -18.35
N ALA A 235 48.69 -19.44 -17.27
CA ALA A 235 50.14 -19.44 -17.31
C ALA A 235 50.59 -20.44 -18.38
N PRO A 236 51.61 -20.11 -19.19
CA PRO A 236 52.10 -21.01 -20.23
C PRO A 236 52.40 -22.37 -19.59
N ALA A 237 51.84 -23.43 -20.20
CA ALA A 237 51.91 -24.78 -19.67
C ALA A 237 53.38 -25.12 -19.32
N PRO A 238 53.69 -25.45 -18.06
CA PRO A 238 55.06 -25.81 -17.68
C PRO A 238 55.49 -27.03 -18.49
N ALA A 239 56.72 -26.99 -19.02
CA ALA A 239 57.31 -28.09 -19.76
C ALA A 239 57.22 -29.40 -18.94
N PRO A 240 56.94 -30.55 -19.59
CA PRO A 240 56.69 -31.80 -18.91
C PRO A 240 57.86 -32.16 -17.98
N ALA A 241 57.58 -32.19 -16.67
CA ALA A 241 58.53 -32.62 -15.66
C ALA A 241 58.68 -34.16 -15.70
N PRO A 242 59.90 -34.69 -15.51
CA PRO A 242 60.14 -36.14 -15.49
C PRO A 242 59.39 -36.83 -14.32
N ALA A 243 58.84 -38.01 -14.63
CA ALA A 243 57.98 -38.81 -13.77
C ALA A 243 58.62 -39.18 -12.41
N PRO A 244 58.05 -38.75 -11.27
CA PRO A 244 58.47 -39.21 -9.95
C PRO A 244 57.91 -40.60 -9.62
N ALA A 245 58.71 -41.39 -8.90
CA ALA A 245 58.38 -42.73 -8.40
C ALA A 245 57.19 -42.74 -7.40
N PRO A 246 56.42 -43.84 -7.33
CA PRO A 246 55.16 -43.90 -6.59
C PRO A 246 55.36 -43.83 -5.06
N ALA A 247 54.67 -42.87 -4.43
CA ALA A 247 54.61 -42.72 -2.98
C ALA A 247 53.39 -43.46 -2.37
N PRO A 248 53.45 -43.92 -1.10
CA PRO A 248 52.43 -44.75 -0.48
C PRO A 248 51.10 -44.01 -0.21
N ALA A 249 50.00 -44.72 -0.37
CA ALA A 249 48.63 -44.21 -0.23
C ALA A 249 48.28 -43.80 1.22
N PRO A 250 47.89 -42.54 1.48
CA PRO A 250 47.39 -42.12 2.79
C PRO A 250 45.94 -42.54 3.01
N ALA A 251 45.64 -42.90 4.27
CA ALA A 251 44.34 -43.37 4.74
C ALA A 251 43.22 -42.31 4.58
N PRO A 252 41.97 -42.72 4.29
CA PRO A 252 40.86 -41.81 4.00
C PRO A 252 40.44 -41.01 5.24
N ALA A 253 40.61 -39.69 5.17
CA ALA A 253 40.05 -38.76 6.15
C ALA A 253 38.51 -38.68 6.00
N PRO A 254 37.77 -38.44 7.11
CA PRO A 254 36.32 -38.30 7.07
C PRO A 254 35.89 -37.16 6.15
N VAL A 255 35.07 -37.50 5.14
CA VAL A 255 34.52 -36.55 4.18
C VAL A 255 33.41 -35.77 4.86
N ASN A 256 33.74 -34.57 5.36
CA ASN A 256 32.71 -33.57 5.61
C ASN A 256 32.03 -33.28 4.28
N ALA A 257 30.72 -33.52 4.18
CA ALA A 257 29.95 -33.23 2.99
C ALA A 257 30.22 -31.77 2.58
N PRO A 258 30.77 -31.50 1.38
CA PRO A 258 31.10 -30.14 0.99
C PRO A 258 29.82 -29.32 0.95
N ALA A 259 29.82 -28.19 1.66
CA ALA A 259 28.78 -27.18 1.52
C ALA A 259 28.60 -26.90 0.02
N ALA A 260 27.37 -26.99 -0.48
CA ALA A 260 27.09 -26.81 -1.89
C ALA A 260 27.68 -25.46 -2.35
N THR A 261 28.61 -25.51 -3.31
CA THR A 261 29.23 -24.29 -3.84
C THR A 261 28.14 -23.44 -4.50
N PRO A 262 28.01 -22.16 -4.13
CA PRO A 262 27.02 -21.27 -4.73
C PRO A 262 27.22 -21.20 -6.25
N PHE A 263 26.12 -21.08 -7.00
CA PHE A 263 26.17 -20.98 -8.46
C PHE A 263 27.08 -19.83 -8.91
N ASP A 264 28.08 -20.18 -9.71
CA ASP A 264 29.10 -19.26 -10.24
C ASP A 264 28.99 -19.14 -11.77
N GLY A 265 27.82 -18.68 -12.22
CA GLY A 265 27.51 -18.51 -13.64
C GLY A 265 26.74 -17.23 -13.94
N ALA A 266 26.43 -17.03 -15.22
CA ALA A 266 25.62 -15.90 -15.67
C ALA A 266 24.12 -16.19 -15.56
N ILE A 267 23.34 -15.15 -15.32
CA ILE A 267 21.87 -15.18 -15.28
C ILE A 267 21.35 -14.40 -16.50
N PHE A 268 20.62 -15.06 -17.39
CA PHE A 268 19.87 -14.40 -18.44
C PHE A 268 18.53 -13.90 -17.89
N LEU A 269 18.33 -12.60 -17.91
CA LEU A 269 17.17 -11.94 -17.30
C LEU A 269 16.11 -11.60 -18.34
N ILE A 270 14.88 -12.05 -18.10
CA ILE A 270 13.67 -11.63 -18.80
C ILE A 270 12.80 -10.90 -17.77
N TYR A 271 12.50 -9.62 -18.01
CA TYR A 271 11.70 -8.82 -17.09
C TYR A 271 10.61 -8.05 -17.84
N LEU A 272 9.34 -8.26 -17.45
CA LEU A 272 8.18 -7.55 -17.99
C LEU A 272 7.41 -6.85 -16.86
N PRO A 273 7.67 -5.55 -16.60
CA PRO A 273 7.03 -4.81 -15.51
C PRO A 273 5.61 -4.29 -15.82
N LYS A 274 5.25 -4.15 -17.09
CA LYS A 274 3.97 -3.54 -17.54
C LYS A 274 3.28 -4.42 -18.58
N THR A 275 2.88 -5.59 -18.12
CA THR A 275 2.37 -6.64 -19.00
C THR A 275 1.02 -6.27 -19.65
N ASP A 276 0.18 -5.48 -18.99
CA ASP A 276 -1.07 -4.96 -19.57
C ASP A 276 -0.83 -4.09 -20.82
N ALA A 277 0.07 -3.10 -20.71
CA ALA A 277 0.41 -2.24 -21.82
C ALA A 277 1.10 -3.03 -22.94
N PHE A 278 1.90 -4.04 -22.58
CA PHE A 278 2.58 -4.92 -23.52
C PHE A 278 1.60 -5.75 -24.37
N ILE A 279 0.62 -6.41 -23.77
CA ILE A 279 -0.32 -7.29 -24.50
C ILE A 279 -1.33 -6.54 -25.37
N GLN A 280 -1.51 -5.23 -25.13
CA GLN A 280 -2.37 -4.38 -25.96
C GLN A 280 -1.68 -3.92 -27.26
N GLN A 281 -0.37 -4.15 -27.39
CA GLN A 281 0.37 -3.76 -28.57
C GLN A 281 0.18 -4.74 -29.73
N PRO A 282 0.34 -4.28 -30.98
CA PRO A 282 0.48 -5.18 -32.12
C PRO A 282 1.65 -6.15 -31.91
N PRO A 283 1.55 -7.43 -32.32
CA PRO A 283 2.58 -8.44 -32.08
C PRO A 283 4.01 -8.05 -32.46
N GLU A 284 4.21 -7.39 -33.61
CA GLU A 284 5.53 -6.91 -34.04
C GLU A 284 6.11 -5.83 -33.13
N VAL A 285 5.27 -4.88 -32.69
CA VAL A 285 5.68 -3.81 -31.77
C VAL A 285 6.05 -4.40 -30.41
N ALA A 286 5.22 -5.32 -29.90
CA ALA A 286 5.49 -6.04 -28.67
C ALA A 286 6.80 -6.85 -28.76
N ALA A 287 7.03 -7.56 -29.87
CA ALA A 287 8.26 -8.33 -30.07
C ALA A 287 9.48 -7.42 -30.13
N SER A 288 9.40 -6.31 -30.88
CA SER A 288 10.47 -5.32 -30.97
C SER A 288 10.80 -4.72 -29.59
N GLN A 289 9.78 -4.33 -28.83
CA GLN A 289 9.95 -3.82 -27.47
C GLN A 289 10.61 -4.86 -26.55
N LEU A 290 10.11 -6.10 -26.54
CA LEU A 290 10.65 -7.16 -25.70
C LEU A 290 12.12 -7.44 -26.03
N ILE A 291 12.48 -7.50 -27.31
CA ILE A 291 13.87 -7.72 -27.74
C ILE A 291 14.76 -6.56 -27.31
N GLY A 292 14.27 -5.31 -27.43
CA GLY A 292 14.95 -4.12 -26.93
C GLY A 292 15.22 -4.20 -25.43
N ASP A 293 14.19 -4.52 -24.63
CA ASP A 293 14.29 -4.68 -23.18
C ASP A 293 15.28 -5.81 -22.81
N LEU A 294 15.25 -6.94 -23.53
CA LEU A 294 16.20 -8.05 -23.34
C LEU A 294 17.65 -7.65 -23.66
N ARG A 295 17.86 -6.90 -24.74
CA ARG A 295 19.19 -6.37 -25.11
C ARG A 295 19.75 -5.48 -24.02
N ILE A 296 18.90 -4.66 -23.39
CA ILE A 296 19.30 -3.78 -22.30
C ILE A 296 19.60 -4.57 -21.02
N ALA A 297 18.64 -5.39 -20.57
CA ALA A 297 18.76 -6.19 -19.35
C ALA A 297 19.98 -7.13 -19.35
N ASN A 298 20.36 -7.62 -20.53
CA ASN A 298 21.45 -8.59 -20.71
C ASN A 298 22.67 -8.02 -21.42
N ARG A 299 22.81 -6.68 -21.53
CA ARG A 299 23.87 -6.04 -22.32
C ARG A 299 25.27 -6.60 -22.05
N ARG A 300 25.63 -6.76 -20.77
CA ARG A 300 26.95 -7.30 -20.35
C ARG A 300 27.18 -8.73 -20.80
N LEU A 301 26.16 -9.58 -20.71
CA LEU A 301 26.22 -10.97 -21.16
C LEU A 301 26.32 -11.03 -22.68
N LEU A 302 25.49 -10.26 -23.39
CA LEU A 302 25.47 -10.19 -24.86
C LEU A 302 26.77 -9.63 -25.45
N SER A 303 27.42 -8.67 -24.77
CA SER A 303 28.71 -8.10 -25.18
C SER A 303 29.93 -8.93 -24.76
N SER A 304 29.74 -9.96 -23.94
CA SER A 304 30.85 -10.78 -23.45
C SER A 304 31.20 -11.89 -24.44
N GLY A 305 32.45 -12.37 -24.39
CA GLY A 305 32.87 -13.58 -25.10
C GLY A 305 32.23 -14.87 -24.54
N PHE A 306 31.46 -14.79 -23.45
CA PHE A 306 30.81 -15.95 -22.84
C PHE A 306 29.82 -16.63 -23.81
N LEU A 307 29.13 -15.84 -24.64
CA LEU A 307 28.17 -16.41 -25.61
C LEU A 307 28.83 -16.98 -26.87
N ASP A 308 30.16 -16.90 -27.01
CA ASP A 308 30.90 -17.56 -28.10
C ASP A 308 31.09 -19.06 -27.85
N GLU A 309 30.85 -19.52 -26.62
CA GLU A 309 30.81 -20.95 -26.30
C GLU A 309 29.76 -21.65 -27.19
N PRO A 310 30.05 -22.85 -27.71
CA PRO A 310 29.14 -23.58 -28.61
C PRO A 310 27.72 -23.72 -28.08
N ALA A 311 27.55 -23.84 -26.76
CA ALA A 311 26.26 -23.96 -26.09
C ALA A 311 25.37 -22.71 -26.25
N PHE A 312 25.96 -21.52 -26.39
CA PHE A 312 25.22 -20.24 -26.42
C PHE A 312 25.23 -19.55 -27.79
N ARG A 313 25.97 -20.08 -28.76
CA ARG A 313 26.11 -19.49 -30.11
C ARG A 313 24.77 -19.23 -30.79
N LYS A 314 23.79 -20.14 -30.64
CA LYS A 314 22.44 -19.96 -31.19
C LYS A 314 21.72 -18.75 -30.59
N LEU A 315 21.88 -18.52 -29.29
CA LEU A 315 21.30 -17.37 -28.61
C LEU A 315 21.96 -16.07 -29.08
N LYS A 316 23.30 -16.05 -29.19
CA LYS A 316 24.03 -14.90 -29.74
C LYS A 316 23.59 -14.56 -31.17
N ALA A 317 23.57 -15.56 -32.05
CA ALA A 317 23.12 -15.40 -33.43
C ALA A 317 21.70 -14.83 -33.51
N ALA A 318 20.78 -15.32 -32.68
CA ALA A 318 19.40 -14.83 -32.63
C ALA A 318 19.29 -13.33 -32.28
N PHE A 319 20.22 -12.77 -31.49
CA PHE A 319 20.25 -11.34 -31.17
C PHE A 319 21.00 -10.46 -32.18
N VAL A 320 21.99 -11.03 -32.89
CA VAL A 320 22.89 -10.30 -33.80
C VAL A 320 22.41 -10.30 -35.25
N GLU A 321 21.83 -11.40 -35.72
CA GLU A 321 21.27 -11.52 -37.07
C GLU A 321 19.92 -10.80 -37.13
N ASP A 322 19.96 -9.53 -37.56
CA ASP A 322 18.85 -8.57 -37.53
C ASP A 322 18.40 -8.17 -38.94
N ASP A 323 17.97 -9.15 -39.73
CA ASP A 323 17.62 -8.95 -41.15
C ASP A 323 16.11 -9.13 -41.43
N GLY A 324 15.25 -9.16 -40.39
CA GLY A 324 13.83 -9.47 -40.58
C GLY A 324 12.88 -8.98 -39.49
N PRO A 325 11.60 -9.32 -39.58
CA PRO A 325 10.58 -8.89 -38.62
C PRO A 325 10.91 -9.31 -37.18
N SER A 326 10.58 -8.46 -36.20
CA SER A 326 10.90 -8.68 -34.79
C SER A 326 10.24 -9.94 -34.24
N LEU A 327 9.06 -10.34 -34.73
CA LEU A 327 8.44 -11.61 -34.38
C LEU A 327 9.31 -12.82 -34.76
N ASN A 328 9.92 -12.80 -35.94
CA ASN A 328 10.79 -13.88 -36.39
C ASN A 328 12.06 -13.92 -35.53
N GLN A 329 12.61 -12.76 -35.17
CA GLN A 329 13.75 -12.67 -34.26
C GLN A 329 13.39 -13.21 -32.87
N TRP A 330 12.22 -12.85 -32.33
CA TRP A 330 11.72 -13.40 -31.08
C TRP A 330 11.55 -14.92 -31.15
N GLY A 331 11.00 -15.44 -32.26
CA GLY A 331 10.89 -16.88 -32.50
C GLY A 331 12.24 -17.60 -32.43
N ARG A 332 13.29 -17.02 -33.02
CA ARG A 332 14.67 -17.53 -32.94
C ARG A 332 15.23 -17.47 -31.52
N ILE A 333 15.05 -16.34 -30.83
CA ILE A 333 15.50 -16.16 -29.43
C ILE A 333 14.82 -17.20 -28.53
N ASN A 334 13.50 -17.34 -28.63
CA ASN A 334 12.73 -18.30 -27.85
C ASN A 334 13.16 -19.75 -28.13
N ALA A 335 13.35 -20.12 -29.40
CA ALA A 335 13.84 -21.45 -29.76
C ALA A 335 15.26 -21.72 -29.24
N ALA A 336 16.15 -20.73 -29.31
CA ALA A 336 17.50 -20.83 -28.77
C ALA A 336 17.47 -21.00 -27.25
N LEU A 337 16.63 -20.23 -26.56
CA LEU A 337 16.40 -20.30 -25.13
C LEU A 337 15.88 -21.69 -24.70
N VAL A 338 14.89 -22.26 -25.39
CA VAL A 338 14.38 -23.62 -25.13
C VAL A 338 15.46 -24.69 -25.38
N GLY A 339 16.31 -24.47 -26.38
CA GLY A 339 17.41 -25.39 -26.74
C GLY A 339 18.63 -25.34 -25.83
N LEU A 340 18.66 -24.46 -24.82
CA LEU A 340 19.75 -24.44 -23.84
C LEU A 340 19.62 -25.67 -22.92
N GLU A 341 20.48 -26.66 -23.16
CA GLU A 341 20.51 -27.88 -22.36
C GLU A 341 20.70 -27.56 -20.86
N SER A 342 19.97 -28.28 -20.01
CA SER A 342 20.04 -28.22 -18.56
C SER A 342 21.40 -28.59 -17.96
N GLN A 343 22.41 -28.91 -18.77
CA GLN A 343 23.72 -29.40 -18.31
C GLN A 343 24.76 -28.28 -18.11
N SER A 344 24.51 -27.04 -18.56
CA SER A 344 25.48 -25.96 -18.33
C SER A 344 25.33 -25.42 -16.89
N HIS A 345 26.21 -25.87 -15.98
CA HIS A 345 26.26 -25.40 -14.59
C HIS A 345 26.58 -23.89 -14.45
N ARG A 346 26.80 -23.17 -15.55
CA ARG A 346 27.26 -21.77 -15.60
C ARG A 346 26.23 -20.81 -16.20
N PHE A 347 25.02 -21.26 -16.51
CA PHE A 347 23.97 -20.41 -17.07
C PHE A 347 22.60 -20.74 -16.48
N ARG A 348 21.86 -19.70 -16.10
CA ARG A 348 20.48 -19.82 -15.61
C ARG A 348 19.61 -18.76 -16.28
N VAL A 349 18.32 -19.03 -16.43
CA VAL A 349 17.35 -18.03 -16.90
C VAL A 349 16.47 -17.58 -15.73
N LEU A 350 16.31 -16.28 -15.55
CA LEU A 350 15.38 -15.69 -14.59
C LEU A 350 14.28 -14.96 -15.35
N VAL A 351 13.04 -15.45 -15.24
CA VAL A 351 11.86 -14.86 -15.88
C VAL A 351 11.01 -14.19 -14.82
N LEU A 352 10.82 -12.88 -14.95
CA LEU A 352 10.08 -12.05 -14.01
C LEU A 352 8.94 -11.33 -14.74
N ILE A 353 7.69 -11.63 -14.40
CA ILE A 353 6.52 -11.06 -15.08
C ILE A 353 5.62 -10.39 -14.05
N ASP A 354 5.42 -9.09 -14.15
CA ASP A 354 4.39 -8.40 -13.37
C ASP A 354 3.03 -8.50 -14.07
N GLN A 355 1.93 -8.36 -13.33
CA GLN A 355 0.56 -8.43 -13.85
C GLN A 355 0.28 -9.67 -14.72
N TRP A 356 0.70 -10.85 -14.24
CA TRP A 356 0.57 -12.13 -14.94
C TRP A 356 -0.84 -12.43 -15.44
N ASN A 357 -1.85 -12.04 -14.66
CA ASN A 357 -3.25 -12.21 -15.02
C ASN A 357 -3.63 -11.50 -16.33
N SER A 358 -2.95 -10.43 -16.73
CA SER A 358 -3.17 -9.78 -18.03
C SER A 358 -2.92 -10.77 -19.19
N ILE A 359 -1.86 -11.57 -19.12
CA ILE A 359 -1.58 -12.63 -20.10
C ILE A 359 -2.66 -13.72 -20.06
N ILE A 360 -3.10 -14.11 -18.86
CA ILE A 360 -4.14 -15.14 -18.65
C ILE A 360 -5.50 -14.73 -19.22
N HIS A 361 -5.98 -13.54 -18.88
CA HIS A 361 -7.32 -13.09 -19.27
C HIS A 361 -7.47 -12.95 -20.77
N TYR A 362 -6.44 -12.46 -21.47
CA TYR A 362 -6.48 -12.33 -22.93
C TYR A 362 -6.44 -13.68 -23.67
N ASN A 363 -6.08 -14.77 -22.98
CA ASN A 363 -6.14 -16.13 -23.50
C ASN A 363 -7.40 -16.91 -23.09
N ALA A 364 -8.07 -16.53 -22.00
CA ALA A 364 -9.13 -17.33 -21.37
C ALA A 364 -10.57 -17.00 -21.82
N LEU A 365 -10.77 -16.42 -23.01
CA LEU A 365 -12.12 -16.29 -23.59
C LEU A 365 -12.59 -17.63 -24.19
N PRO A 366 -13.89 -17.96 -24.13
CA PRO A 366 -14.39 -19.31 -24.40
C PRO A 366 -14.33 -19.71 -25.87
N ASP A 367 -14.20 -21.03 -26.07
CA ASP A 367 -14.26 -21.74 -27.34
C ASP A 367 -15.37 -21.22 -28.26
N GLY A 368 -14.98 -20.47 -29.30
CA GLY A 368 -15.89 -19.92 -30.30
C GLY A 368 -15.30 -18.73 -31.06
N HIS A 369 -14.45 -17.95 -30.39
CA HIS A 369 -13.63 -16.92 -31.04
C HIS A 369 -12.16 -17.19 -30.75
N ARG A 370 -11.51 -17.90 -31.67
CA ARG A 370 -10.06 -18.10 -31.70
C ARG A 370 -9.32 -16.76 -31.47
N PHE A 371 -8.62 -16.68 -30.33
CA PHE A 371 -7.42 -15.88 -30.06
C PHE A 371 -7.51 -14.35 -30.28
N GLN A 372 -7.81 -13.56 -29.24
CA GLN A 372 -7.62 -12.10 -29.29
C GLN A 372 -6.13 -11.71 -29.30
N LEU A 373 -5.30 -12.40 -28.51
CA LEU A 373 -3.86 -12.43 -28.76
C LEU A 373 -3.62 -13.30 -29.98
N LYS A 374 -3.32 -12.70 -31.14
CA LYS A 374 -2.93 -13.45 -32.34
C LYS A 374 -1.89 -14.51 -31.95
N ALA A 375 -1.97 -15.71 -32.56
CA ALA A 375 -1.15 -16.87 -32.19
C ALA A 375 0.38 -16.61 -32.20
N ASP A 376 0.80 -15.54 -32.85
CA ASP A 376 2.17 -15.05 -32.98
C ASP A 376 2.58 -14.05 -31.88
N HIS A 377 1.67 -13.53 -31.04
CA HIS A 377 2.04 -12.53 -30.03
C HIS A 377 3.09 -13.08 -29.04
N PRO A 378 4.20 -12.36 -28.77
CA PRO A 378 5.31 -12.86 -27.96
C PRO A 378 4.90 -13.32 -26.56
N ALA A 379 3.87 -12.71 -25.97
CA ALA A 379 3.31 -13.10 -24.68
C ALA A 379 2.90 -14.58 -24.59
N GLN A 380 2.51 -15.21 -25.71
CA GLN A 380 2.10 -16.61 -25.76
C GLN A 380 3.25 -17.56 -25.37
N ALA A 381 4.50 -17.16 -25.61
CA ALA A 381 5.65 -17.99 -25.28
C ALA A 381 5.76 -18.23 -23.77
N PHE A 382 5.38 -17.26 -22.93
CA PHE A 382 5.50 -17.34 -21.47
C PHE A 382 4.70 -18.48 -20.83
N TYR A 383 3.65 -18.96 -21.49
CA TYR A 383 2.93 -20.18 -21.07
C TYR A 383 3.71 -21.46 -21.28
N LYS A 384 4.60 -21.48 -22.28
CA LYS A 384 5.42 -22.64 -22.60
C LYS A 384 6.77 -22.59 -21.89
N LEU A 385 7.20 -21.39 -21.46
CA LEU A 385 8.47 -21.23 -20.75
C LEU A 385 8.44 -21.85 -19.34
N ASP A 386 7.26 -22.03 -18.72
CA ASP A 386 7.16 -22.59 -17.37
C ASP A 386 7.55 -24.08 -17.29
N ALA A 387 7.38 -24.83 -18.38
CA ALA A 387 7.59 -26.28 -18.45
C ALA A 387 8.85 -26.70 -19.23
N ALA A 388 9.40 -25.81 -20.07
CA ALA A 388 10.40 -26.20 -21.07
C ALA A 388 11.87 -25.88 -20.71
N PHE A 389 12.12 -25.13 -19.63
CA PHE A 389 13.45 -24.60 -19.33
C PHE A 389 14.18 -25.37 -18.23
N GLY A 390 15.49 -25.59 -18.42
CA GLY A 390 16.43 -26.23 -17.48
C GLY A 390 16.55 -25.50 -16.13
N PHE A 391 17.74 -25.16 -15.62
CA PHE A 391 17.90 -24.50 -14.29
C PHE A 391 17.40 -23.03 -14.27
N SER A 392 16.10 -22.82 -14.46
CA SER A 392 15.49 -21.50 -14.66
C SER A 392 14.45 -21.23 -13.59
N LEU A 393 14.41 -20.00 -13.07
CA LEU A 393 13.39 -19.58 -12.12
C LEU A 393 12.38 -18.69 -12.83
N PHE A 394 11.11 -19.08 -12.76
CA PHE A 394 10.00 -18.26 -13.21
C PHE A 394 9.29 -17.66 -11.99
N VAL A 395 9.20 -16.33 -11.93
CA VAL A 395 8.43 -15.63 -10.90
C VAL A 395 7.47 -14.64 -11.54
N ALA A 396 6.20 -14.76 -11.21
CA ALA A 396 5.14 -13.93 -11.77
C ALA A 396 4.34 -13.26 -10.66
N ALA A 397 4.14 -11.95 -10.71
CA ALA A 397 3.22 -11.27 -9.80
C ALA A 397 1.80 -11.26 -10.38
N VAL A 398 0.85 -11.81 -9.63
CA VAL A 398 -0.57 -11.78 -9.99
C VAL A 398 -1.14 -10.45 -9.52
N SER A 399 -1.44 -9.54 -10.45
CA SER A 399 -1.92 -8.23 -10.06
C SER A 399 -3.37 -8.29 -9.62
N SER A 400 -3.63 -7.86 -8.40
CA SER A 400 -4.97 -7.66 -7.86
C SER A 400 -5.66 -6.41 -8.44
N SER A 401 -4.98 -5.66 -9.33
CA SER A 401 -5.53 -4.48 -10.01
C SER A 401 -6.34 -4.81 -11.25
N PHE A 402 -6.44 -6.09 -11.67
CA PHE A 402 -7.19 -6.44 -12.87
C PHE A 402 -8.02 -7.71 -12.66
N ASN A 403 -9.27 -7.63 -13.12
CA ASN A 403 -10.28 -8.68 -13.28
C ASN A 403 -10.22 -9.86 -12.29
N MET A 404 -11.10 -9.85 -11.29
CA MET A 404 -11.09 -10.79 -10.16
C MET A 404 -11.42 -12.26 -10.51
N SER A 405 -11.31 -12.71 -11.77
CA SER A 405 -11.15 -14.16 -12.03
C SER A 405 -9.70 -14.57 -11.78
N ALA A 406 -9.20 -14.24 -10.60
CA ALA A 406 -8.00 -14.85 -10.05
C ALA A 406 -8.11 -16.37 -10.11
N ASP A 407 -9.32 -16.94 -10.09
CA ASP A 407 -9.57 -18.37 -10.31
C ASP A 407 -8.87 -18.94 -11.54
N ASN A 408 -8.84 -18.28 -12.70
CA ASN A 408 -8.18 -18.86 -13.88
C ASN A 408 -6.66 -18.67 -13.85
N ALA A 409 -6.17 -17.51 -13.38
CA ALA A 409 -4.74 -17.26 -13.23
C ALA A 409 -4.12 -18.08 -12.07
N LEU A 410 -4.92 -18.41 -11.07
CA LEU A 410 -4.53 -19.18 -9.90
C LEU A 410 -4.85 -20.65 -10.00
N LYS A 411 -5.79 -21.13 -10.84
CA LYS A 411 -6.07 -22.57 -10.99
C LYS A 411 -4.78 -23.35 -11.29
N GLY A 412 -3.97 -22.88 -12.23
CA GLY A 412 -2.66 -23.49 -12.52
C GLY A 412 -1.66 -23.40 -11.34
N ALA A 413 -1.60 -22.24 -10.67
CA ALA A 413 -0.71 -22.01 -9.52
C ALA A 413 -1.13 -22.78 -8.25
N GLN A 414 -2.42 -22.94 -8.02
CA GLN A 414 -3.04 -23.64 -6.89
C GLN A 414 -2.90 -25.16 -7.07
N LEU A 415 -3.14 -25.67 -8.28
CA LEU A 415 -2.91 -27.08 -8.61
C LEU A 415 -1.44 -27.49 -8.40
N SER A 416 -0.49 -26.58 -8.68
CA SER A 416 0.95 -26.84 -8.55
C SER A 416 1.55 -26.53 -7.18
N LYS A 417 0.77 -25.96 -6.24
CA LYS A 417 1.25 -25.41 -4.95
C LYS A 417 2.35 -24.35 -5.11
N SER A 418 2.29 -23.59 -6.21
CA SER A 418 3.30 -22.61 -6.63
C SER A 418 2.98 -21.16 -6.22
N SER A 419 1.87 -20.96 -5.51
CA SER A 419 1.47 -19.64 -5.00
C SER A 419 2.33 -19.21 -3.82
N VAL A 420 2.84 -17.97 -3.86
CA VAL A 420 3.61 -17.33 -2.79
C VAL A 420 2.82 -16.12 -2.29
N PRO A 421 2.06 -16.26 -1.19
CA PRO A 421 1.26 -15.17 -0.66
C PRO A 421 2.14 -14.08 -0.03
N ILE A 422 2.01 -12.86 -0.55
CA ILE A 422 2.63 -11.66 0.01
C ILE A 422 1.63 -11.00 0.94
N ALA A 423 1.85 -11.19 2.24
CA ALA A 423 1.07 -10.54 3.28
C ALA A 423 1.31 -9.02 3.30
N PRO A 424 0.38 -8.22 3.86
CA PRO A 424 0.67 -6.85 4.27
C PRO A 424 1.94 -6.73 5.12
N LEU A 425 2.40 -5.50 5.37
CA LEU A 425 3.56 -5.28 6.22
C LEU A 425 3.29 -5.80 7.64
N THR A 426 4.34 -6.25 8.31
CA THR A 426 4.33 -6.43 9.77
C THR A 426 4.56 -5.08 10.47
N SER A 427 4.33 -5.00 11.78
CA SER A 427 4.66 -3.79 12.56
C SER A 427 6.16 -3.45 12.48
N THR A 428 7.04 -4.47 12.53
CA THR A 428 8.49 -4.30 12.37
C THR A 428 8.85 -3.76 10.99
N GLU A 429 8.24 -4.28 9.93
CA GLU A 429 8.44 -3.80 8.57
C GLU A 429 7.93 -2.38 8.35
N ALA A 430 6.81 -2.02 8.99
CA ALA A 430 6.29 -0.67 9.00
C ALA A 430 7.27 0.29 9.72
N GLU A 431 7.88 -0.14 10.81
CA GLU A 431 8.90 0.64 11.52
C GLU A 431 10.17 0.83 10.67
N THR A 432 10.60 -0.19 9.93
CA THR A 432 11.67 -0.03 8.93
C THR A 432 11.28 0.96 7.84
N LEU A 433 10.04 0.90 7.33
CA LEU A 433 9.54 1.84 6.33
C LEU A 433 9.55 3.28 6.86
N ARG A 434 9.20 3.49 8.13
CA ARG A 434 9.31 4.79 8.82
C ARG A 434 10.76 5.29 8.83
N ALA A 435 11.71 4.42 9.15
CA ALA A 435 13.14 4.76 9.11
C ALA A 435 13.60 5.12 7.68
N ILE A 436 13.17 4.36 6.67
CA ILE A 436 13.44 4.68 5.25
C ILE A 436 12.95 6.09 4.93
N TRP A 437 11.73 6.46 5.31
CA TRP A 437 11.20 7.80 5.05
C TRP A 437 12.00 8.91 5.74
N TYR A 438 12.44 8.68 6.97
CA TYR A 438 13.22 9.65 7.73
C TYR A 438 14.60 9.93 7.11
N TYR A 439 15.28 8.88 6.61
CA TYR A 439 16.62 9.00 6.03
C TYR A 439 16.63 9.31 4.54
N ARG A 440 15.49 9.17 3.85
CA ARG A 440 15.36 9.50 2.43
C ARG A 440 15.58 11.00 2.22
N ASN A 441 16.25 11.36 1.13
CA ASN A 441 16.36 12.76 0.72
C ASN A 441 14.95 13.30 0.48
N PRO A 442 14.54 14.39 1.14
CA PRO A 442 13.23 14.97 0.86
C PRO A 442 13.22 15.54 -0.58
N PRO A 443 12.04 15.69 -1.18
CA PRO A 443 11.91 16.45 -2.43
C PRO A 443 12.55 17.84 -2.30
N THR A 444 12.98 18.42 -3.41
CA THR A 444 13.65 19.74 -3.43
C THR A 444 12.82 20.78 -2.67
N ASN A 445 13.46 21.47 -1.71
CA ASN A 445 12.86 22.49 -0.83
C ASN A 445 11.79 21.99 0.17
N GLN A 446 11.66 20.67 0.38
CA GLN A 446 10.77 20.11 1.41
C GLN A 446 11.55 19.68 2.66
N PRO A 447 10.96 19.76 3.86
CA PRO A 447 11.56 19.22 5.07
C PRO A 447 11.57 17.69 5.03
N ARG A 448 12.39 17.06 5.87
CA ARG A 448 12.34 15.60 6.05
C ARG A 448 11.00 15.19 6.65
N LEU A 449 10.52 14.03 6.23
CA LEU A 449 9.31 13.46 6.78
C LEU A 449 9.58 12.87 8.17
N GLU A 450 9.09 13.54 9.20
CA GLU A 450 9.16 13.09 10.59
C GLU A 450 7.84 12.41 10.98
N VAL A 451 7.92 11.09 11.21
CA VAL A 451 6.80 10.29 11.71
C VAL A 451 7.28 9.58 12.97
N THR A 452 6.57 9.77 14.08
CA THR A 452 6.91 9.08 15.34
C THR A 452 6.54 7.61 15.26
N ALA A 453 7.16 6.77 16.10
CA ALA A 453 6.80 5.34 16.17
C ALA A 453 5.32 5.13 16.50
N GLU A 454 4.77 5.95 17.42
CA GLU A 454 3.35 5.92 17.77
C GLU A 454 2.45 6.30 16.60
N GLN A 455 2.78 7.36 15.86
CA GLN A 455 2.04 7.75 14.66
C GLN A 455 2.09 6.65 13.60
N MET A 456 3.25 6.02 13.38
CA MET A 456 3.38 4.92 12.44
C MET A 456 2.56 3.70 12.86
N GLN A 457 2.55 3.35 14.15
CA GLN A 457 1.74 2.26 14.67
C GLN A 457 0.24 2.53 14.50
N ARG A 458 -0.22 3.75 14.81
CA ARG A 458 -1.62 4.15 14.58
C ARG A 458 -1.99 4.08 13.10
N LEU A 459 -1.11 4.59 12.23
CA LEU A 459 -1.31 4.55 10.79
C LEU A 459 -1.35 3.10 10.27
N PHE A 460 -0.41 2.27 10.71
CA PHE A 460 -0.32 0.85 10.39
C PHE A 460 -1.62 0.11 10.73
N LEU A 461 -2.12 0.29 11.95
CA LEU A 461 -3.40 -0.27 12.39
C LEU A 461 -4.58 0.28 11.58
N LYS A 462 -4.56 1.58 11.26
CA LYS A 462 -5.60 2.27 10.49
C LYS A 462 -5.69 1.79 9.05
N VAL A 463 -4.59 1.42 8.40
CA VAL A 463 -4.58 1.04 6.96
C VAL A 463 -4.29 -0.45 6.70
N GLY A 464 -4.18 -1.24 7.77
CA GLY A 464 -3.95 -2.69 7.68
C GLY A 464 -2.58 -3.06 7.09
N GLY A 465 -1.57 -2.21 7.21
CA GLY A 465 -0.21 -2.49 6.75
C GLY A 465 -0.03 -2.58 5.23
N VAL A 466 -0.97 -2.08 4.42
CA VAL A 466 -0.82 -2.06 2.95
C VAL A 466 0.24 -1.03 2.55
N ALA A 467 1.39 -1.51 2.04
CA ALA A 467 2.56 -0.67 1.75
C ALA A 467 2.25 0.53 0.83
N ARG A 468 1.41 0.33 -0.20
CA ARG A 468 0.99 1.42 -1.10
C ARG A 468 0.22 2.52 -0.38
N ILE A 469 -0.66 2.16 0.56
CA ILE A 469 -1.46 3.12 1.32
C ILE A 469 -0.55 3.88 2.30
N LEU A 470 0.38 3.18 2.94
CA LEU A 470 1.43 3.82 3.75
C LEU A 470 2.26 4.80 2.92
N GLN A 471 2.58 4.48 1.66
CA GLN A 471 3.28 5.41 0.77
C GLN A 471 2.42 6.64 0.43
N PHE A 472 1.10 6.50 0.21
CA PHE A 472 0.21 7.67 0.05
C PHE A 472 0.26 8.62 1.24
N TYR A 473 0.39 8.09 2.46
CA TYR A 473 0.59 8.92 3.64
C TYR A 473 1.89 9.73 3.51
N ALA A 474 3.00 9.09 3.18
CA ALA A 474 4.28 9.79 3.01
C ALA A 474 4.23 10.84 1.90
N ASP A 475 3.62 10.52 0.76
CA ASP A 475 3.50 11.43 -0.39
C ASP A 475 2.64 12.66 -0.04
N SER A 476 1.52 12.44 0.66
CA SER A 476 0.60 13.51 1.04
C SER A 476 1.19 14.55 1.99
N ARG A 477 2.22 14.21 2.76
CA ARG A 477 2.80 15.09 3.79
C ARG A 477 3.56 16.28 3.22
N TYR A 478 3.85 16.28 1.93
CA TYR A 478 4.45 17.40 1.23
C TYR A 478 3.42 18.38 0.66
N GLU A 479 2.12 18.10 0.84
CA GLU A 479 1.03 18.95 0.36
C GLU A 479 0.41 19.82 1.46
N LYS A 480 -0.16 20.96 1.06
CA LYS A 480 -0.77 21.95 1.97
C LYS A 480 -1.91 21.37 2.81
N ASP A 481 -2.70 20.46 2.24
CA ASP A 481 -3.82 19.80 2.90
C ASP A 481 -3.58 18.28 2.99
N SER A 482 -2.51 17.92 3.70
CA SER A 482 -1.98 16.56 3.71
C SER A 482 -2.99 15.48 4.14
N ASP A 483 -3.81 15.74 5.17
CA ASP A 483 -4.78 14.74 5.65
C ASP A 483 -5.94 14.54 4.66
N THR A 484 -6.43 15.61 4.03
CA THR A 484 -7.48 15.53 2.99
C THR A 484 -6.94 14.85 1.73
N ASN A 485 -5.72 15.18 1.30
CA ASN A 485 -5.10 14.53 0.16
C ASN A 485 -4.86 13.04 0.43
N PHE A 486 -4.33 12.69 1.61
CA PHE A 486 -4.18 11.29 2.02
C PHE A 486 -5.51 10.53 1.96
N ALA A 487 -6.57 11.10 2.53
CA ALA A 487 -7.90 10.50 2.50
C ALA A 487 -8.40 10.33 1.06
N THR A 488 -8.19 11.32 0.20
CA THR A 488 -8.57 11.28 -1.22
C THR A 488 -7.83 10.18 -1.98
N LEU A 489 -6.51 10.08 -1.83
CA LEU A 489 -5.71 9.02 -2.44
C LEU A 489 -6.17 7.62 -1.99
N CYS A 490 -6.48 7.46 -0.70
CA CYS A 490 -7.00 6.20 -0.18
C CYS A 490 -8.39 5.86 -0.72
N VAL A 491 -9.29 6.84 -0.76
CA VAL A 491 -10.65 6.64 -1.29
C VAL A 491 -10.57 6.28 -2.76
N ASN A 492 -9.78 6.98 -3.58
CA ASN A 492 -9.59 6.67 -5.00
C ASN A 492 -9.02 5.26 -5.21
N TYR A 493 -8.07 4.85 -4.35
CA TYR A 493 -7.52 3.50 -4.37
C TYR A 493 -8.58 2.44 -4.10
N TYR A 494 -9.40 2.61 -3.05
CA TYR A 494 -10.46 1.66 -2.73
C TYR A 494 -11.61 1.69 -3.73
N ASP A 495 -12.00 2.87 -4.21
CA ASP A 495 -13.03 3.08 -5.24
C ASP A 495 -12.67 2.34 -6.53
N SER A 496 -11.44 2.52 -7.02
CA SER A 496 -10.94 1.79 -8.19
C SER A 496 -10.98 0.26 -8.01
N ARG A 497 -10.87 -0.24 -6.77
CA ARG A 497 -10.94 -1.68 -6.50
C ARG A 497 -12.39 -2.17 -6.41
N LEU A 498 -13.27 -1.39 -5.79
CA LEU A 498 -14.69 -1.67 -5.76
C LEU A 498 -15.29 -1.67 -7.17
N ASN A 499 -14.99 -0.67 -7.98
CA ASN A 499 -15.46 -0.58 -9.36
C ASN A 499 -15.05 -1.80 -10.18
N ARG A 500 -13.80 -2.26 -10.07
CA ARG A 500 -13.34 -3.48 -10.72
C ARG A 500 -14.04 -4.75 -10.22
N LEU A 501 -14.28 -4.85 -8.91
CA LEU A 501 -15.02 -5.97 -8.33
C LEU A 501 -16.48 -5.96 -8.85
N ILE A 502 -17.10 -4.79 -8.90
CA ILE A 502 -18.45 -4.59 -9.42
C ILE A 502 -18.53 -4.95 -10.89
N GLU A 503 -17.66 -4.41 -11.75
CA GLU A 503 -17.62 -4.74 -13.18
C GLU A 503 -17.45 -6.24 -13.41
N HIS A 504 -16.61 -6.90 -12.59
CA HIS A 504 -16.36 -8.33 -12.68
C HIS A 504 -17.60 -9.18 -12.36
N TYR A 505 -18.35 -8.80 -11.33
CA TYR A 505 -19.51 -9.56 -10.87
C TYR A 505 -20.82 -9.10 -11.51
N ARG A 506 -20.92 -7.89 -12.06
CA ARG A 506 -22.12 -7.33 -12.69
C ARG A 506 -22.81 -8.27 -13.70
N PRO A 507 -22.11 -9.00 -14.58
CA PRO A 507 -22.76 -9.93 -15.51
C PRO A 507 -23.12 -11.29 -14.89
N ARG A 508 -22.83 -11.54 -13.61
CA ARG A 508 -23.05 -12.83 -12.93
C ARG A 508 -24.33 -12.83 -12.12
N GLU A 509 -24.98 -13.99 -12.01
CA GLU A 509 -26.22 -14.16 -11.24
C GLU A 509 -26.07 -13.83 -9.75
N ASN A 510 -24.85 -13.99 -9.23
CA ASN A 510 -24.50 -13.74 -7.83
C ASN A 510 -24.07 -12.28 -7.56
N PHE A 511 -24.25 -11.36 -8.53
CA PHE A 511 -24.00 -9.93 -8.32
C PHE A 511 -24.83 -9.34 -7.17
N LYS A 512 -26.08 -9.78 -7.02
CA LYS A 512 -26.96 -9.35 -5.93
C LYS A 512 -26.36 -9.66 -4.55
N ASP A 513 -25.67 -10.80 -4.40
CA ASP A 513 -25.08 -11.23 -3.14
C ASP A 513 -23.84 -10.37 -2.83
N LEU A 514 -23.10 -9.94 -3.86
CA LEU A 514 -22.00 -8.98 -3.72
C LEU A 514 -22.52 -7.61 -3.29
N VAL A 515 -23.62 -7.14 -3.88
CA VAL A 515 -24.25 -5.87 -3.54
C VAL A 515 -24.80 -5.91 -2.11
N GLN A 516 -25.39 -7.03 -1.69
CA GLN A 516 -25.82 -7.26 -0.31
C GLN A 516 -24.63 -7.19 0.66
N ASP A 517 -23.56 -7.93 0.39
CA ASP A 517 -22.34 -7.89 1.20
C ASP A 517 -21.81 -6.43 1.28
N LEU A 518 -21.72 -5.73 0.16
CA LEU A 518 -21.27 -4.33 0.10
C LEU A 518 -22.16 -3.40 0.94
N THR A 519 -23.48 -3.60 0.93
CA THR A 519 -24.41 -2.87 1.81
C THR A 519 -24.12 -3.16 3.27
N THR A 520 -23.90 -4.40 3.68
CA THR A 520 -23.59 -4.73 5.08
C THR A 520 -22.25 -4.11 5.53
N ILE A 521 -21.21 -4.11 4.68
CA ILE A 521 -19.94 -3.39 4.94
C ILE A 521 -20.21 -1.91 5.20
N PHE A 522 -21.01 -1.29 4.33
CA PHE A 522 -21.30 0.14 4.36
C PHE A 522 -22.11 0.51 5.62
N VAL A 523 -23.23 -0.18 5.82
CA VAL A 523 -24.22 0.08 6.85
C VAL A 523 -23.67 -0.37 8.20
N HIS A 524 -23.51 -1.69 8.40
CA HIS A 524 -23.20 -2.25 9.72
C HIS A 524 -21.71 -2.29 10.04
N GLY A 525 -20.83 -2.06 9.06
CA GLY A 525 -19.39 -2.18 9.29
C GLY A 525 -18.94 -3.63 9.57
N ARG A 526 -19.79 -4.61 9.28
CA ARG A 526 -19.52 -6.04 9.38
C ARG A 526 -20.06 -6.76 8.15
N LEU A 527 -19.71 -8.02 8.00
CA LEU A 527 -20.17 -8.87 6.91
C LEU A 527 -20.58 -10.24 7.46
N SER A 528 -21.83 -10.61 7.22
CA SER A 528 -22.25 -12.01 7.15
C SER A 528 -22.19 -12.42 5.68
N VAL A 529 -21.05 -12.97 5.28
CA VAL A 529 -20.58 -12.90 3.88
C VAL A 529 -21.03 -14.09 3.04
N HIS A 530 -21.57 -13.81 1.85
CA HIS A 530 -21.68 -14.78 0.77
C HIS A 530 -20.33 -14.98 0.07
N PHE A 531 -19.48 -13.94 0.08
CA PHE A 531 -18.18 -13.90 -0.60
C PHE A 531 -16.99 -13.64 0.33
N ALA A 532 -16.91 -14.33 1.47
CA ALA A 532 -15.88 -14.07 2.49
C ALA A 532 -14.46 -14.08 1.91
N ASP A 533 -14.13 -15.09 1.11
CA ASP A 533 -12.80 -15.24 0.53
C ASP A 533 -12.49 -14.17 -0.52
N VAL A 534 -13.47 -13.79 -1.33
CA VAL A 534 -13.31 -12.72 -2.33
C VAL A 534 -12.99 -11.40 -1.62
N TRP A 535 -13.77 -11.05 -0.59
CA TRP A 535 -13.56 -9.83 0.17
C TRP A 535 -12.21 -9.83 0.90
N LEU A 536 -11.80 -10.93 1.51
CA LEU A 536 -10.46 -11.07 2.11
C LEU A 536 -9.35 -10.87 1.07
N GLN A 537 -9.50 -11.41 -0.14
CA GLN A 537 -8.54 -11.22 -1.23
C GLN A 537 -8.48 -9.77 -1.75
N THR A 538 -9.55 -8.99 -1.58
CA THR A 538 -9.48 -7.55 -1.88
C THR A 538 -8.57 -6.81 -0.88
N GLY A 539 -8.42 -7.29 0.35
CA GLY A 539 -7.75 -6.54 1.42
C GLY A 539 -8.50 -5.27 1.84
N MET A 540 -9.75 -5.11 1.45
CA MET A 540 -10.64 -4.04 1.93
C MET A 540 -11.30 -4.42 3.25
N VAL A 541 -11.33 -5.71 3.57
CA VAL A 541 -11.82 -6.22 4.85
C VAL A 541 -10.80 -7.19 5.46
N LYS A 542 -10.90 -7.41 6.76
CA LYS A 542 -10.14 -8.39 7.53
C LYS A 542 -11.10 -9.15 8.45
N ARG A 543 -10.67 -10.29 8.99
CA ARG A 543 -11.45 -10.97 10.04
C ARG A 543 -11.46 -10.11 11.30
N ASP A 544 -12.60 -10.03 11.96
CA ASP A 544 -12.71 -9.40 13.29
C ASP A 544 -11.85 -10.23 14.26
N PRO A 545 -10.88 -9.63 14.97
CA PRO A 545 -10.05 -10.35 15.93
C PRO A 545 -10.87 -10.99 17.06
N ASP A 546 -12.02 -10.40 17.40
CA ASP A 546 -12.90 -10.90 18.47
C ASP A 546 -13.90 -11.95 17.97
N ASP A 547 -14.13 -12.01 16.65
CA ASP A 547 -15.06 -12.94 16.00
C ASP A 547 -14.59 -13.30 14.58
N LEU A 548 -13.80 -14.37 14.47
CA LEU A 548 -13.19 -14.81 13.20
C LEU A 548 -14.20 -15.20 12.10
N THR A 549 -15.50 -15.29 12.42
CA THR A 549 -16.58 -15.54 11.46
C THR A 549 -17.06 -14.25 10.77
N GLN A 550 -16.80 -13.10 11.37
CA GLN A 550 -17.18 -11.79 10.87
C GLN A 550 -16.02 -11.16 10.11
N LEU A 551 -16.33 -10.45 9.03
CA LEU A 551 -15.36 -9.56 8.39
C LEU A 551 -15.70 -8.11 8.70
N ILE A 552 -14.67 -7.31 8.95
CA ILE A 552 -14.75 -5.88 9.20
C ILE A 552 -13.93 -5.11 8.16
N PRO A 553 -14.34 -3.90 7.75
CA PRO A 553 -13.51 -3.03 6.92
C PRO A 553 -12.13 -2.85 7.54
N VAL A 554 -11.07 -2.83 6.72
CA VAL A 554 -9.72 -2.56 7.24
C VAL A 554 -9.57 -1.13 7.75
N SER A 555 -10.42 -0.20 7.28
CA SER A 555 -10.42 1.21 7.65
C SER A 555 -11.75 1.91 7.30
N ASP A 556 -12.02 3.06 7.91
CA ASP A 556 -13.16 3.91 7.54
C ASP A 556 -13.07 4.45 6.10
N LEU A 557 -11.87 4.49 5.52
CA LEU A 557 -11.64 4.93 4.14
C LEU A 557 -12.27 3.96 3.14
N VAL A 558 -12.28 2.66 3.45
CA VAL A 558 -13.00 1.64 2.65
C VAL A 558 -14.49 1.92 2.65
N ARG A 559 -15.05 2.26 3.81
CA ARG A 559 -16.47 2.59 3.95
C ARG A 559 -16.82 3.85 3.16
N ARG A 560 -15.98 4.88 3.23
CA ARG A 560 -16.13 6.10 2.42
C ARG A 560 -16.11 5.80 0.93
N ALA A 561 -15.22 4.93 0.47
CA ALA A 561 -15.24 4.49 -0.92
C ALA A 561 -16.51 3.72 -1.29
N GLY A 562 -16.99 2.82 -0.41
CA GLY A 562 -18.28 2.14 -0.60
C GLY A 562 -19.46 3.11 -0.75
N ILE A 563 -19.48 4.19 0.02
CA ILE A 563 -20.50 5.26 -0.08
C ILE A 563 -20.45 5.95 -1.42
N THR A 564 -19.25 6.34 -1.87
CA THR A 564 -19.06 6.98 -3.17
C THR A 564 -19.64 6.11 -4.28
N VAL A 565 -19.37 4.81 -4.24
CA VAL A 565 -19.91 3.82 -5.19
C VAL A 565 -21.44 3.74 -5.12
N PHE A 566 -22.04 3.63 -3.92
CA PHE A 566 -23.51 3.60 -3.79
C PHE A 566 -24.17 4.87 -4.35
N ARG A 567 -23.55 6.03 -4.13
CA ARG A 567 -24.04 7.31 -4.65
C ARG A 567 -23.96 7.37 -6.18
N ALA A 568 -22.86 6.88 -6.75
CA ALA A 568 -22.67 6.84 -8.20
C ALA A 568 -23.74 6.01 -8.91
N GLU A 569 -24.23 4.94 -8.27
CA GLU A 569 -25.25 4.04 -8.82
C GLU A 569 -26.69 4.57 -8.69
N ARG A 570 -26.91 5.72 -8.04
CA ARG A 570 -28.21 6.44 -7.97
C ARG A 570 -29.41 5.54 -7.60
N GLY A 571 -29.21 4.64 -6.65
CA GLY A 571 -30.25 3.70 -6.19
C GLY A 571 -30.31 2.38 -6.96
N GLY A 572 -29.55 2.20 -8.05
CA GLY A 572 -29.50 0.94 -8.81
C GLY A 572 -29.08 -0.26 -7.98
N PHE A 573 -28.08 -0.10 -7.11
CA PHE A 573 -27.68 -1.15 -6.16
C PHE A 573 -28.73 -1.41 -5.10
N LEU A 574 -29.35 -0.36 -4.57
CA LEU A 574 -30.40 -0.50 -3.58
C LEU A 574 -31.63 -1.19 -4.17
N HIS A 575 -31.93 -1.00 -5.46
CA HIS A 575 -33.00 -1.71 -6.15
C HIS A 575 -32.81 -3.23 -6.12
N LEU A 576 -31.58 -3.71 -6.36
CA LEU A 576 -31.27 -5.15 -6.34
C LEU A 576 -31.57 -5.78 -4.98
N ILE A 577 -31.31 -5.06 -3.88
CA ILE A 577 -31.61 -5.51 -2.52
C ILE A 577 -33.11 -5.33 -2.21
N TYR A 578 -33.70 -4.20 -2.61
CA TYR A 578 -35.09 -3.85 -2.34
C TYR A 578 -36.08 -4.86 -2.98
N ALA A 579 -35.73 -5.38 -4.15
CA ALA A 579 -36.50 -6.40 -4.86
C ALA A 579 -36.63 -7.72 -4.09
N VAL A 580 -35.67 -8.04 -3.21
CA VAL A 580 -35.67 -9.28 -2.42
C VAL A 580 -36.41 -9.07 -1.11
N ALA A 581 -37.61 -9.65 -0.98
CA ALA A 581 -38.52 -9.40 0.13
C ALA A 581 -37.92 -9.62 1.53
N THR A 582 -37.04 -10.61 1.70
CA THR A 582 -36.41 -10.96 2.99
C THR A 582 -35.36 -9.95 3.46
N ILE A 583 -34.74 -9.21 2.54
CA ILE A 583 -33.67 -8.25 2.83
C ILE A 583 -34.01 -6.83 2.40
N ARG A 584 -35.23 -6.59 1.90
CA ARG A 584 -35.73 -5.28 1.47
C ARG A 584 -35.47 -4.17 2.50
N TRP A 585 -35.60 -4.50 3.79
CA TRP A 585 -35.38 -3.55 4.87
C TRP A 585 -33.94 -3.01 4.89
N HIS A 586 -32.93 -3.80 4.51
CA HIS A 586 -31.53 -3.35 4.42
C HIS A 586 -31.36 -2.27 3.34
N ALA A 587 -32.14 -2.34 2.25
CA ALA A 587 -32.11 -1.29 1.23
C ALA A 587 -32.68 0.03 1.78
N ILE A 588 -33.75 -0.04 2.58
CA ILE A 588 -34.35 1.13 3.23
C ILE A 588 -33.39 1.72 4.26
N GLU A 589 -32.76 0.88 5.08
CA GLU A 589 -31.76 1.29 6.05
C GLU A 589 -30.56 1.95 5.38
N ALA A 590 -30.00 1.32 4.33
CA ALA A 590 -28.90 1.89 3.56
C ALA A 590 -29.29 3.21 2.90
N PHE A 591 -30.48 3.30 2.30
CA PHE A 591 -31.01 4.54 1.74
C PHE A 591 -31.07 5.63 2.81
N PHE A 592 -31.66 5.33 3.97
CA PHE A 592 -31.79 6.28 5.06
C PHE A 592 -30.42 6.76 5.57
N LEU A 593 -29.49 5.84 5.84
CA LEU A 593 -28.16 6.18 6.35
C LEU A 593 -27.27 6.90 5.32
N LEU A 594 -27.47 6.69 4.02
CA LEU A 594 -26.75 7.45 2.98
C LEU A 594 -27.15 8.93 3.02
N HIS A 595 -28.46 9.20 3.11
CA HIS A 595 -29.00 10.56 3.07
C HIS A 595 -28.97 11.29 4.41
N LEU A 596 -28.97 10.55 5.54
CA LEU A 596 -28.77 11.14 6.85
C LEU A 596 -27.41 11.86 6.95
N ARG A 597 -26.40 11.39 6.22
CA ARG A 597 -25.05 11.97 6.19
C ARG A 597 -24.96 13.29 5.43
N ASP A 598 -25.87 13.54 4.48
CA ASP A 598 -25.79 14.69 3.57
C ASP A 598 -26.45 15.96 4.13
N SER A 599 -26.55 16.08 5.45
CA SER A 599 -27.18 17.19 6.16
C SER A 599 -28.56 17.53 5.59
N THR A 600 -29.57 16.81 6.06
CA THR A 600 -30.93 16.90 5.53
C THR A 600 -31.91 17.40 6.59
N VAL A 601 -32.99 18.04 6.12
CA VAL A 601 -34.17 18.27 6.96
C VAL A 601 -35.04 17.04 6.84
N LEU A 602 -35.13 16.26 7.92
CA LEU A 602 -35.99 15.09 7.96
C LEU A 602 -37.44 15.55 8.16
N SER A 603 -38.33 15.12 7.27
CA SER A 603 -39.77 15.25 7.46
C SER A 603 -40.31 14.01 8.16
N GLY A 604 -41.36 14.18 8.95
CA GLY A 604 -42.07 13.05 9.54
C GLY A 604 -43.39 13.49 10.14
N VAL A 605 -43.99 12.61 10.94
CA VAL A 605 -45.21 12.90 11.68
C VAL A 605 -45.07 12.52 13.16
N SER A 606 -45.71 13.29 14.02
CA SER A 606 -45.89 12.96 15.43
C SER A 606 -46.94 11.86 15.61
N GLN A 607 -47.11 11.39 16.86
CA GLN A 607 -48.25 10.57 17.28
C GLN A 607 -49.60 11.21 16.93
N SER A 608 -49.72 12.54 17.03
CA SER A 608 -50.92 13.31 16.66
C SER A 608 -51.07 13.55 15.14
N ARG A 609 -50.19 12.94 14.32
CA ARG A 609 -50.08 13.13 12.87
C ARG A 609 -49.73 14.56 12.44
N ALA A 610 -49.27 15.40 13.38
CA ALA A 610 -48.73 16.71 13.03
C ALA A 610 -47.43 16.51 12.25
N ARG A 611 -47.26 17.21 11.13
CA ARG A 611 -46.02 17.17 10.36
C ARG A 611 -44.90 17.78 11.18
N LEU A 612 -43.81 17.03 11.36
CA LEU A 612 -42.61 17.44 12.06
C LEU A 612 -41.47 17.62 11.06
N ARG A 613 -40.54 18.52 11.40
CA ARG A 613 -39.28 18.71 10.69
C ARG A 613 -38.13 18.68 11.68
N LEU A 614 -37.10 17.91 11.36
CA LEU A 614 -35.89 17.81 12.16
C LEU A 614 -34.70 18.15 11.26
N ALA A 615 -34.11 19.32 11.47
CA ALA A 615 -32.86 19.68 10.81
C ALA A 615 -31.73 18.81 11.38
N THR A 616 -31.01 18.12 10.51
CA THR A 616 -29.83 17.34 10.88
C THR A 616 -28.61 17.90 10.16
N THR A 617 -27.50 17.96 10.88
CA THR A 617 -26.19 18.26 10.30
C THR A 617 -25.26 17.17 10.77
N VAL A 618 -24.52 16.57 9.83
CA VAL A 618 -23.55 15.52 10.13
C VAL A 618 -22.20 16.01 9.62
N SER A 619 -21.31 16.31 10.56
CA SER A 619 -19.93 16.71 10.26
C SER A 619 -18.96 15.54 10.34
N ASP A 620 -19.27 14.53 11.15
CA ASP A 620 -18.44 13.34 11.31
C ASP A 620 -19.31 12.08 11.42
N VAL A 621 -18.77 10.95 10.95
CA VAL A 621 -19.43 9.64 11.05
C VAL A 621 -18.46 8.67 11.70
N HIS A 622 -18.88 8.10 12.81
CA HIS A 622 -18.08 7.18 13.59
C HIS A 622 -18.80 5.85 13.77
N VAL A 623 -18.06 4.75 13.69
CA VAL A 623 -18.65 3.41 13.82
C VAL A 623 -18.21 2.85 15.13
N LEU A 624 -19.18 2.57 15.98
CA LEU A 624 -18.90 2.02 17.29
C LEU A 624 -18.51 0.56 17.15
N ASP A 625 -17.33 0.19 17.65
CA ASP A 625 -17.00 -1.21 17.85
C ASP A 625 -17.51 -1.72 19.20
N ARG A 626 -17.41 -3.04 19.43
CA ARG A 626 -17.91 -3.67 20.66
C ARG A 626 -17.13 -3.24 21.92
N SER A 627 -15.98 -2.58 21.79
CA SER A 627 -15.22 -2.12 22.95
C SER A 627 -15.95 -1.02 23.72
N VAL A 628 -16.88 -0.29 23.09
CA VAL A 628 -17.76 0.64 23.83
C VAL A 628 -18.68 -0.10 24.79
N GLY A 629 -19.13 -1.30 24.43
CA GLY A 629 -20.03 -2.09 25.27
C GLY A 629 -19.31 -3.03 26.24
N ALA A 630 -18.16 -3.56 25.84
CA ALA A 630 -17.33 -4.43 26.69
C ALA A 630 -16.42 -3.65 27.66
N GLY A 631 -16.07 -2.41 27.33
CA GLY A 631 -15.25 -1.52 28.15
C GLY A 631 -16.05 -0.36 28.74
N ASN A 632 -15.42 0.42 29.63
CA ASN A 632 -15.94 1.73 30.04
C ASN A 632 -15.76 2.72 28.86
N VAL A 633 -16.77 3.56 28.60
CA VAL A 633 -16.75 4.64 27.59
C VAL A 633 -15.46 5.45 27.63
N LYS A 634 -14.88 5.67 28.81
CA LYS A 634 -13.58 6.34 28.97
C LYS A 634 -12.44 5.66 28.19
N THR A 635 -12.37 4.33 28.19
CA THR A 635 -11.37 3.58 27.41
C THR A 635 -11.62 3.71 25.92
N TYR A 636 -12.90 3.71 25.52
CA TYR A 636 -13.30 3.95 24.14
C TYR A 636 -12.85 5.35 23.68
N LEU A 637 -13.18 6.39 24.46
CA LEU A 637 -12.75 7.76 24.17
C LEU A 637 -11.23 7.88 24.14
N GLN A 638 -10.52 7.22 25.05
CA GLN A 638 -9.04 7.21 25.05
C GLN A 638 -8.48 6.68 23.74
N THR A 639 -9.08 5.59 23.22
CA THR A 639 -8.63 4.89 22.03
C THR A 639 -9.01 5.65 20.75
N HIS A 640 -10.24 6.12 20.65
CA HIS A 640 -10.80 6.66 19.40
C HIS A 640 -10.81 8.18 19.32
N ASN A 641 -10.68 8.89 20.44
CA ASN A 641 -10.76 10.35 20.47
C ASN A 641 -9.84 11.01 21.52
N ASN A 642 -8.69 10.37 21.83
CA ASN A 642 -7.68 10.87 22.78
C ASN A 642 -8.26 11.28 24.16
N GLY A 643 -9.28 10.56 24.62
CA GLY A 643 -9.95 10.76 25.90
C GLY A 643 -10.95 11.92 25.91
N LYS A 644 -11.17 12.59 24.76
CA LYS A 644 -12.10 13.71 24.64
C LYS A 644 -13.47 13.23 24.17
N PRO A 645 -14.57 13.90 24.57
CA PRO A 645 -15.89 13.68 23.98
C PRO A 645 -15.91 13.97 22.48
N PHE A 646 -16.81 13.30 21.77
CA PHE A 646 -17.05 13.57 20.35
C PHE A 646 -17.79 14.91 20.16
N PRO A 647 -17.48 15.66 19.10
CA PRO A 647 -18.11 16.95 18.85
C PRO A 647 -19.59 16.79 18.47
N ALA A 648 -20.33 17.90 18.56
CA ALA A 648 -21.67 17.98 17.98
C ALA A 648 -21.62 17.64 16.48
N ASN A 649 -22.75 17.14 15.96
CA ASN A 649 -22.94 16.68 14.59
C ASN A 649 -22.14 15.40 14.24
N THR A 650 -21.77 14.61 15.25
CA THR A 650 -21.19 13.28 15.07
C THR A 650 -22.29 12.23 14.98
N LEU A 651 -22.36 11.50 13.87
CA LEU A 651 -23.25 10.36 13.66
C LEU A 651 -22.54 9.06 14.05
N PHE A 652 -23.03 8.38 15.08
CA PHE A 652 -22.62 7.03 15.43
C PHE A 652 -23.45 5.98 14.70
N ILE A 653 -22.77 4.96 14.21
CA ILE A 653 -23.40 3.75 13.65
C ILE A 653 -22.89 2.56 14.48
N PRO A 654 -23.75 1.89 15.26
CA PRO A 654 -23.36 0.69 15.98
C PRO A 654 -22.83 -0.37 15.01
N GLY A 655 -21.60 -0.80 15.22
CA GLY A 655 -20.94 -1.77 14.38
C GLY A 655 -21.35 -3.21 14.67
N TRP A 656 -22.44 -3.48 15.40
CA TRP A 656 -22.92 -4.83 15.73
C TRP A 656 -24.44 -4.93 15.55
N SER A 657 -24.91 -6.11 15.12
CA SER A 657 -26.29 -6.35 14.70
C SER A 657 -27.35 -6.23 15.80
N ASN A 658 -26.94 -6.30 17.07
CA ASN A 658 -27.84 -6.40 18.21
C ASN A 658 -27.78 -5.13 19.08
N HIS A 659 -27.55 -3.96 18.48
CA HIS A 659 -27.69 -2.73 19.24
C HIS A 659 -29.12 -2.65 19.79
N PRO A 660 -29.30 -2.44 21.11
CA PRO A 660 -30.59 -2.71 21.74
C PRO A 660 -31.70 -1.78 21.25
N VAL A 661 -31.39 -0.56 20.80
CA VAL A 661 -32.42 0.49 20.65
C VAL A 661 -32.41 1.26 19.33
N ALA A 662 -31.35 1.18 18.52
CA ALA A 662 -31.17 2.08 17.37
C ALA A 662 -30.14 1.54 16.38
N ASP A 663 -30.27 1.92 15.11
CA ASP A 663 -29.30 1.63 14.04
C ASP A 663 -28.32 2.79 13.81
N ALA A 664 -28.66 3.99 14.30
CA ALA A 664 -27.78 5.15 14.29
C ALA A 664 -28.10 6.11 15.43
N VAL A 665 -27.11 6.88 15.89
CA VAL A 665 -27.29 7.92 16.92
C VAL A 665 -26.54 9.18 16.52
N LEU A 666 -27.24 10.30 16.37
CA LEU A 666 -26.63 11.60 16.08
C LEU A 666 -26.50 12.42 17.36
N LEU A 667 -25.27 12.83 17.65
CA LEU A 667 -24.98 13.89 18.60
C LEU A 667 -25.24 15.22 17.89
N THR A 668 -26.09 16.09 18.41
CA THR A 668 -26.35 17.40 17.77
C THR A 668 -26.59 18.49 18.80
N THR A 669 -26.73 19.73 18.34
CA THR A 669 -27.11 20.88 19.16
C THR A 669 -28.41 21.45 18.63
N ARG A 670 -29.36 21.76 19.52
CA ARG A 670 -30.52 22.56 19.12
C ARG A 670 -30.09 23.97 18.69
N LEU A 671 -30.99 24.67 18.00
CA LEU A 671 -30.86 26.08 17.57
C LEU A 671 -30.40 27.05 18.68
N ASN A 672 -30.46 26.63 19.95
CA ASN A 672 -30.09 27.40 21.14
C ASN A 672 -28.90 26.78 21.92
N THR A 673 -27.96 26.10 21.26
CA THR A 673 -26.72 25.49 21.82
C THR A 673 -26.88 24.27 22.75
N THR A 674 -28.10 23.91 23.17
CA THR A 674 -28.30 22.76 24.04
C THR A 674 -27.96 21.44 23.32
N PRO A 675 -27.07 20.60 23.88
CA PRO A 675 -26.80 19.27 23.37
C PRO A 675 -28.09 18.45 23.29
N ALA A 676 -28.24 17.68 22.21
CA ALA A 676 -29.35 16.76 21.99
C ALA A 676 -28.86 15.44 21.40
N LEU A 677 -29.57 14.36 21.72
CA LEU A 677 -29.34 13.02 21.19
C LEU A 677 -30.51 12.64 20.28
N VAL A 678 -30.22 12.23 19.06
CA VAL A 678 -31.23 11.71 18.12
C VAL A 678 -30.93 10.26 17.82
N PHE A 679 -31.82 9.37 18.25
CA PHE A 679 -31.75 7.94 17.97
C PHE A 679 -32.56 7.64 16.71
N PHE A 680 -31.99 6.86 15.80
CA PHE A 680 -32.61 6.45 14.56
C PHE A 680 -32.78 4.93 14.54
N GLN A 681 -34.00 4.48 14.30
CA GLN A 681 -34.31 3.09 14.05
C GLN A 681 -35.02 2.98 12.71
N VAL A 682 -34.54 2.10 11.85
CA VAL A 682 -35.15 1.74 10.58
C VAL A 682 -35.73 0.33 10.74
N SER A 683 -36.98 0.14 10.32
CA SER A 683 -37.61 -1.19 10.36
C SER A 683 -38.74 -1.30 9.35
N GLN A 684 -38.90 -2.49 8.77
CA GLN A 684 -40.07 -2.81 7.96
C GLN A 684 -41.32 -3.11 8.81
N GLN A 685 -41.13 -3.42 10.09
CA GLN A 685 -42.21 -3.74 11.01
C GLN A 685 -42.85 -2.49 11.60
N SER A 686 -44.12 -2.60 12.00
CA SER A 686 -44.79 -1.55 12.78
C SER A 686 -44.05 -1.28 14.09
N TYR A 687 -44.07 -0.03 14.54
CA TYR A 687 -43.49 0.36 15.82
C TYR A 687 -44.07 -0.40 17.03
N SER A 688 -45.28 -0.97 16.93
CA SER A 688 -45.81 -1.84 17.99
C SER A 688 -44.86 -2.99 18.34
N ASN A 689 -44.11 -3.51 17.35
CA ASN A 689 -43.11 -4.57 17.54
C ASN A 689 -41.79 -4.05 18.12
N HIS A 690 -41.67 -2.73 18.25
CA HIS A 690 -40.51 -2.00 18.75
C HIS A 690 -40.85 -1.14 19.98
N ALA A 691 -42.00 -1.39 20.63
CA ALA A 691 -42.44 -0.58 21.75
C ALA A 691 -41.42 -0.56 22.91
N SER A 692 -40.64 -1.63 23.09
CA SER A 692 -39.61 -1.68 24.13
C SER A 692 -38.40 -0.77 23.88
N LYS A 693 -38.18 -0.29 22.64
CA LYS A 693 -36.94 0.41 22.26
C LYS A 693 -36.71 1.72 23.01
N ILE A 694 -37.76 2.53 23.20
CA ILE A 694 -37.64 3.77 23.98
C ILE A 694 -37.39 3.47 25.47
N PRO A 695 -38.18 2.61 26.14
CA PRO A 695 -37.87 2.18 27.50
C PRO A 695 -36.45 1.62 27.68
N GLU A 696 -35.98 0.81 26.73
CA GLU A 696 -34.64 0.22 26.70
C GLU A 696 -33.52 1.26 26.63
N LEU A 697 -33.79 2.50 26.20
CA LEU A 697 -32.78 3.58 26.25
C LEU A 697 -32.28 3.80 27.69
N ALA A 698 -33.19 3.73 28.66
CA ALA A 698 -32.90 3.96 30.08
C ALA A 698 -32.58 2.66 30.83
N THR A 699 -33.13 1.52 30.41
CA THR A 699 -33.06 0.27 31.17
C THR A 699 -32.05 -0.74 30.64
N SER A 700 -31.76 -0.72 29.33
CA SER A 700 -30.85 -1.69 28.72
C SER A 700 -29.40 -1.25 28.94
N PRO A 701 -28.54 -2.09 29.54
CA PRO A 701 -27.13 -1.77 29.69
C PRO A 701 -26.44 -1.89 28.33
N LEU A 702 -25.67 -0.87 27.97
CA LEU A 702 -24.79 -0.91 26.81
C LEU A 702 -23.34 -1.18 27.22
N SER A 703 -22.86 -0.53 28.29
CA SER A 703 -21.46 -0.55 28.75
C SER A 703 -21.37 -0.76 30.27
N ASN A 704 -20.77 -1.85 30.76
CA ASN A 704 -20.52 -2.10 32.21
C ASN A 704 -21.66 -1.65 33.17
N GLY A 705 -22.92 -1.93 32.81
CA GLY A 705 -24.10 -1.55 33.61
C GLY A 705 -24.65 -0.13 33.38
N THR A 706 -24.00 0.68 32.54
CA THR A 706 -24.45 1.98 32.07
C THR A 706 -25.54 1.81 31.01
N SER A 707 -26.64 2.55 31.16
CA SER A 707 -27.74 2.54 30.20
C SER A 707 -27.29 3.01 28.80
N VAL A 708 -28.06 2.70 27.76
CA VAL A 708 -27.75 3.18 26.41
C VAL A 708 -27.67 4.70 26.37
N ILE A 709 -28.66 5.39 26.94
CA ILE A 709 -28.69 6.86 26.92
C ILE A 709 -27.47 7.45 27.65
N ASP A 710 -27.10 6.90 28.81
CA ASP A 710 -25.96 7.41 29.57
C ASP A 710 -24.62 7.14 28.86
N THR A 711 -24.53 6.03 28.13
CA THR A 711 -23.35 5.72 27.31
C THR A 711 -23.14 6.80 26.23
N TYR A 712 -24.19 7.17 25.50
CA TYR A 712 -24.10 8.21 24.46
C TYR A 712 -23.94 9.62 25.04
N ARG A 713 -24.50 9.89 26.23
CA ARG A 713 -24.23 11.14 26.95
C ARG A 713 -22.77 11.27 27.31
N GLU A 714 -22.15 10.20 27.81
CA GLU A 714 -20.73 10.20 28.15
C GLU A 714 -19.86 10.37 26.90
N LEU A 715 -20.20 9.71 25.79
CA LEU A 715 -19.54 9.92 24.49
C LEU A 715 -19.63 11.38 24.02
N TYR A 716 -20.71 12.09 24.36
CA TYR A 716 -20.93 13.50 24.03
C TYR A 716 -20.44 14.47 25.12
N GLY A 717 -19.94 13.97 26.26
CA GLY A 717 -19.46 14.81 27.37
C GLY A 717 -20.57 15.49 28.17
N ILE A 718 -21.79 14.94 28.13
CA ILE A 718 -22.94 15.44 28.89
C ILE A 718 -22.98 14.74 30.25
N HIS A 719 -22.41 15.38 31.26
CA HIS A 719 -22.40 14.86 32.63
C HIS A 719 -23.43 15.55 33.51
N CYS A 720 -24.14 14.79 34.36
CA CYS A 720 -25.03 15.31 35.41
C CYS A 720 -26.15 16.27 34.96
N ASP A 721 -26.55 16.21 33.68
CA ASP A 721 -27.68 17.00 33.17
C ASP A 721 -29.02 16.33 33.52
N SER A 722 -29.81 16.99 34.37
CA SER A 722 -31.14 16.53 34.79
C SER A 722 -32.14 16.49 33.64
N ALA A 723 -31.90 17.21 32.53
CA ALA A 723 -32.77 17.18 31.35
C ALA A 723 -32.85 15.79 30.71
N TYR A 724 -31.82 14.95 30.92
CA TYR A 724 -31.75 13.57 30.44
C TYR A 724 -32.24 12.55 31.48
N GLN A 725 -32.48 12.97 32.72
CA GLN A 725 -32.95 12.13 33.82
C GLN A 725 -34.47 12.28 33.98
N THR A 726 -35.25 11.80 33.01
CA THR A 726 -36.71 11.74 33.19
C THR A 726 -37.13 10.30 33.44
N PRO A 727 -37.80 9.99 34.57
CA PRO A 727 -38.45 8.69 34.80
C PRO A 727 -39.32 8.27 33.61
N GLY A 728 -39.87 9.28 32.91
CA GLY A 728 -40.65 9.20 31.67
C GLY A 728 -40.07 8.31 30.57
N ILE A 729 -38.74 8.21 30.43
CA ILE A 729 -38.13 7.43 29.33
C ILE A 729 -38.52 5.95 29.44
N ALA A 730 -38.53 5.41 30.66
CA ALA A 730 -38.97 4.03 30.92
C ALA A 730 -40.46 3.81 30.60
N GLN A 731 -41.28 4.88 30.59
CA GLN A 731 -42.69 4.84 30.16
C GLN A 731 -42.89 5.27 28.70
N GLY A 732 -41.81 5.38 27.90
CA GLY A 732 -41.90 5.73 26.49
C GLY A 732 -41.98 7.24 26.20
N GLN A 733 -41.85 8.10 27.22
CA GLN A 733 -41.87 9.57 27.07
C GLN A 733 -40.46 10.13 27.03
N LEU A 734 -40.12 10.85 25.96
CA LEU A 734 -38.78 11.39 25.77
C LEU A 734 -38.71 12.86 26.20
N PRO A 735 -37.66 13.26 26.94
CA PRO A 735 -37.41 14.67 27.20
C PRO A 735 -37.06 15.38 25.90
N ASP A 736 -37.08 16.69 25.93
CA ASP A 736 -36.94 17.46 24.73
C ASP A 736 -35.55 17.30 24.07
N CYS A 737 -34.50 17.18 24.88
CA CYS A 737 -33.13 16.94 24.42
C CYS A 737 -32.91 15.54 23.80
N VAL A 738 -33.90 14.65 23.83
CA VAL A 738 -33.81 13.33 23.20
C VAL A 738 -34.92 13.19 22.15
N LYS A 739 -34.54 12.77 20.94
CA LYS A 739 -35.50 12.45 19.87
C LYS A 739 -35.29 11.02 19.42
N TYR A 740 -36.39 10.34 19.12
CA TYR A 740 -36.37 8.99 18.57
C TYR A 740 -37.11 8.97 17.25
N VAL A 741 -36.37 8.75 16.18
CA VAL A 741 -36.83 8.73 14.80
C VAL A 741 -37.01 7.27 14.38
N PHE A 742 -38.23 6.90 14.03
CA PHE A 742 -38.57 5.58 13.53
C PHE A 742 -38.91 5.67 12.04
N ALA A 743 -38.01 5.18 11.20
CA ALA A 743 -38.17 5.12 9.76
C ALA A 743 -38.75 3.76 9.35
N THR A 744 -39.88 3.78 8.66
CA THR A 744 -40.58 2.56 8.26
C THR A 744 -41.35 2.73 6.96
N SER A 745 -41.50 1.62 6.23
CA SER A 745 -42.45 1.53 5.11
C SER A 745 -43.90 1.32 5.57
N ASP A 746 -44.11 0.95 6.85
CA ASP A 746 -45.44 0.77 7.43
C ASP A 746 -46.11 2.14 7.68
N THR A 747 -47.44 2.20 7.55
CA THR A 747 -48.24 3.40 7.83
C THR A 747 -48.80 3.42 9.25
N SER A 748 -48.73 2.29 9.97
CA SER A 748 -49.18 2.15 11.35
C SER A 748 -48.29 2.95 12.30
N THR A 749 -48.88 3.99 12.90
CA THR A 749 -48.22 4.97 13.79
C THR A 749 -48.86 5.01 15.18
N ARG A 750 -49.72 4.04 15.51
CA ARG A 750 -50.41 4.00 16.82
C ARG A 750 -49.41 3.60 17.90
N THR A 751 -49.09 4.55 18.77
CA THR A 751 -48.23 4.36 19.95
C THR A 751 -48.60 5.40 21.00
N SER A 752 -48.27 5.16 22.26
CA SER A 752 -48.27 6.19 23.32
C SER A 752 -46.90 6.85 23.49
N HIS A 753 -45.87 6.37 22.78
CA HIS A 753 -44.49 6.79 22.96
C HIS A 753 -44.16 8.05 22.15
N SER A 754 -43.18 8.83 22.61
CA SER A 754 -42.68 10.04 21.95
C SER A 754 -41.85 9.72 20.69
N VAL A 755 -42.49 9.30 19.60
CA VAL A 755 -41.83 8.86 18.36
C VAL A 755 -42.02 9.88 17.23
N PHE A 756 -40.93 10.17 16.50
CA PHE A 756 -40.93 10.86 15.23
C PHE A 756 -41.01 9.82 14.11
N PHE A 757 -42.16 9.70 13.43
CA PHE A 757 -42.36 8.69 12.40
C PHE A 757 -41.96 9.19 11.02
N MET A 758 -41.03 8.49 10.37
CA MET A 758 -40.70 8.67 8.96
C MET A 758 -41.29 7.53 8.13
N GLN A 759 -42.44 7.80 7.53
CA GLN A 759 -43.08 6.89 6.57
C GLN A 759 -42.38 6.92 5.19
N ALA A 760 -42.72 5.98 4.31
CA ALA A 760 -42.20 5.88 2.94
C ALA A 760 -42.27 7.20 2.13
N SER A 761 -43.34 7.99 2.29
CA SER A 761 -43.45 9.31 1.64
C SER A 761 -42.37 10.28 2.10
N HIS A 762 -42.02 10.26 3.39
CA HIS A 762 -40.98 11.12 3.96
C HIS A 762 -39.58 10.64 3.61
N LEU A 763 -39.37 9.33 3.51
CA LEU A 763 -38.10 8.78 3.00
C LEU A 763 -37.89 9.20 1.54
N ARG A 764 -38.94 9.14 0.71
CA ARG A 764 -38.90 9.67 -0.67
C ARG A 764 -38.56 11.16 -0.73
N GLU A 765 -38.98 11.97 0.25
CA GLU A 765 -38.61 13.40 0.29
C GLU A 765 -37.10 13.65 0.47
N MET A 766 -36.34 12.68 0.99
CA MET A 766 -34.88 12.82 1.17
C MET A 766 -34.12 12.80 -0.16
N ASP A 767 -34.55 11.92 -1.08
CA ASP A 767 -34.07 11.84 -2.47
C ASP A 767 -35.15 11.17 -3.34
N PRO A 768 -36.03 11.97 -3.99
CA PRO A 768 -37.11 11.43 -4.79
C PRO A 768 -36.62 10.51 -5.92
N ALA A 769 -35.52 10.89 -6.59
CA ALA A 769 -35.00 10.16 -7.73
C ALA A 769 -34.36 8.83 -7.31
N GLY A 770 -33.52 8.83 -6.26
CA GLY A 770 -32.94 7.61 -5.71
C GLY A 770 -34.00 6.67 -5.13
N TRP A 771 -35.03 7.22 -4.47
CA TRP A 771 -36.14 6.42 -3.95
C TRP A 771 -36.94 5.75 -5.07
N GLU A 772 -37.29 6.49 -6.14
CA GLU A 772 -37.97 5.94 -7.32
C GLU A 772 -37.14 4.85 -8.00
N ASN A 773 -35.84 5.07 -8.18
CA ASN A 773 -34.93 4.08 -8.75
C ASN A 773 -34.83 2.82 -7.89
N MET A 774 -34.76 2.98 -6.56
CA MET A 774 -34.75 1.85 -5.62
C MET A 774 -36.06 1.06 -5.65
N THR A 775 -37.20 1.76 -5.65
CA THR A 775 -38.52 1.16 -5.45
C THR A 775 -39.26 0.78 -6.74
N ARG A 776 -38.69 1.07 -7.92
CA ARG A 776 -39.27 0.70 -9.21
C ARG A 776 -39.66 -0.78 -9.24
N SER A 777 -40.78 -1.11 -9.88
CA SER A 777 -41.10 -2.49 -10.21
C SER A 777 -40.00 -3.06 -11.11
N SER A 778 -39.54 -4.27 -10.82
CA SER A 778 -38.69 -5.01 -11.76
C SER A 778 -39.45 -5.15 -13.09
N PRO A 779 -38.80 -4.88 -14.23
CA PRO A 779 -39.43 -5.01 -15.55
C PRO A 779 -39.89 -6.44 -15.83
#